data_AF-A0A833TTR8-F1
#
_entry.id   AF-A0A833TTR8-F1
#
_cell.length_a   1.000
_cell.length_b   1.000
_cell.length_c   1.000
_cell.angle_alpha   90.00
_cell.angle_beta   90.00
_cell.angle_gamma   90.00
#
_symmetry.space_group_name_H-M   'P 1'
#
loop_
_entity.id
_entity.type
_entity.pdbx_description
1 polymer ?
#
loop_
_entity_poly.entity_id
_entity_poly.type
_entity_poly.pdbx_seq_one_letter_code
_entity_poly.pdbx_strand_id
1 'polypeptide(L)'
;MLKEIDTATGLARNELWVGGSGAALGPLALANSQQVLFVGSAEPGRPGTVRLYRLPFEKDHPLPTTTLLSGGVTTSPGSVSPTAQTGSTLAAASAGTGSASQAYTEYHCHDLPVSRLRLSFDNQFLFSTGEDGSLCIFETQNVIGKGGSVGASSGPGGGTVGSREARSDSMTLGGGGANGSGLPFAEEILVTKSDLEEKNRLMNELKSKVDELTLHNEYQLRLKDLNYKEKIKEVSDKFTAELTQDRQRCGDLQSDKTEMENEYQKKMREMAATHRSEIQELKTTYEAKVEAEKARYAALEQARGEQNTRFEEESHLLVESHTQFLAEMTTEYEQKFAHEQELQAVCEQAKNELIATNEALKRSLEEDAELEVDELKSKYELKLSDEREATLRLKGENGIMKKKFSALQKDIEDQREEIRSLEEKGKELTENIRGLEKDIQGHKKEIREREETIQDKEKRIYDLKKKNQELEKFKFVLDYKIKELKRQIEPREQEIADMKTQIEEMDAELEQYHKSNAALDLMIGELRLKMDGMQKELSLQATQVALGKALVRQVQTDLLGCAQLLDNKKALKVAVMALNKKYEDGVTPDAKEPNSQAEYNRQREYLEKEVESLKRKIMKGMAISESELHRLQRENAILTTQVNELRREFHNVRMQTQEVRDAKYKSTLSIANSAVNKKLSVSTEVMRERKEKMREAEFQKEHILQLKARITELQKTLGGGLKFALSGSSNSSQHRQQQHRRPAPPAAQRLPPV
;
A
#
# COMPACT_ATOMS: atom_id res chain seq x y z
N MET A 1 -14.35 43.29 3.91
CA MET A 1 -13.11 43.92 4.41
C MET A 1 -12.02 43.81 3.36
N LEU A 2 -11.11 44.80 3.31
CA LEU A 2 -10.04 44.99 2.32
C LEU A 2 -9.03 43.83 2.27
N LYS A 3 -8.38 43.62 1.11
CA LYS A 3 -7.30 42.63 0.91
C LYS A 3 -5.92 43.24 1.22
N GLU A 4 -5.15 42.54 2.03
CA GLU A 4 -3.71 42.76 2.27
C GLU A 4 -2.89 42.06 1.18
N ILE A 5 -1.81 42.68 0.70
CA ILE A 5 -0.90 42.12 -0.32
C ILE A 5 0.40 41.74 0.39
N ASP A 6 0.76 40.46 0.35
CA ASP A 6 2.06 39.96 0.79
C ASP A 6 3.13 40.31 -0.27
N THR A 7 4.08 41.17 0.12
CA THR A 7 5.09 41.75 -0.77
C THR A 7 6.24 40.80 -1.12
N ALA A 8 6.29 39.60 -0.52
CA ALA A 8 7.34 38.62 -0.83
C ALA A 8 6.99 37.62 -1.95
N THR A 9 5.70 37.40 -2.24
CA THR A 9 5.29 36.32 -3.16
C THR A 9 4.34 36.75 -4.29
N GLY A 10 3.77 37.95 -4.26
CA GLY A 10 3.01 38.51 -5.38
C GLY A 10 1.69 37.80 -5.74
N LEU A 11 1.21 36.84 -4.93
CA LEU A 11 -0.02 36.10 -5.16
C LEU A 11 -1.14 36.51 -4.18
N ALA A 12 -2.31 36.86 -4.72
CA ALA A 12 -3.51 37.11 -3.93
C ALA A 12 -4.20 35.79 -3.56
N ARG A 13 -4.37 35.49 -2.27
CA ARG A 13 -5.27 34.41 -1.81
C ARG A 13 -6.72 34.87 -1.84
N ASN A 14 -7.58 34.13 -2.55
CA ASN A 14 -9.04 34.35 -2.59
C ASN A 14 -9.72 33.43 -1.56
N GLU A 15 -10.41 33.99 -0.57
CA GLU A 15 -11.47 33.29 0.15
C GLU A 15 -12.82 33.78 -0.38
N LEU A 16 -13.60 32.88 -0.98
CA LEU A 16 -14.94 33.16 -1.48
C LEU A 16 -15.97 33.04 -0.35
N TRP A 17 -16.73 34.11 -0.11
CA TRP A 17 -17.92 34.07 0.74
C TRP A 17 -19.07 33.41 -0.04
N VAL A 18 -19.57 32.27 0.48
CA VAL A 18 -20.83 31.65 0.01
C VAL A 18 -21.96 32.14 0.91
N GLY A 19 -22.69 33.15 0.46
CA GLY A 19 -23.87 33.68 1.15
C GLY A 19 -25.17 33.20 0.50
N GLY A 20 -25.96 32.40 1.23
CA GLY A 20 -27.44 32.31 1.25
C GLY A 20 -28.26 32.01 -0.03
N SER A 21 -27.74 32.25 -1.23
CA SER A 21 -28.43 32.00 -2.50
C SER A 21 -27.41 31.52 -3.54
N GLY A 22 -26.79 30.37 -3.28
CA GLY A 22 -26.21 29.44 -4.28
C GLY A 22 -25.23 29.96 -5.33
N ALA A 23 -24.80 31.23 -5.32
CA ALA A 23 -23.94 31.81 -6.34
C ALA A 23 -22.68 32.39 -5.69
N ALA A 24 -21.51 31.97 -6.17
CA ALA A 24 -20.24 32.55 -5.78
C ALA A 24 -20.13 33.97 -6.35
N LEU A 25 -19.99 34.98 -5.50
CA LEU A 25 -19.85 36.38 -5.91
C LEU A 25 -18.35 36.72 -6.04
N GLY A 26 -18.00 37.35 -7.16
CA GLY A 26 -16.65 37.71 -7.56
C GLY A 26 -16.35 39.20 -7.41
N PRO A 27 -15.83 39.87 -8.46
CA PRO A 27 -15.43 41.27 -8.38
C PRO A 27 -16.62 42.20 -8.12
N LEU A 28 -16.37 43.29 -7.38
CA LEU A 28 -17.37 44.28 -6.96
C LEU A 28 -16.97 45.67 -7.47
N ALA A 29 -17.95 46.46 -7.91
CA ALA A 29 -17.75 47.87 -8.25
C ALA A 29 -18.89 48.72 -7.66
N LEU A 30 -18.54 49.69 -6.82
CA LEU A 30 -19.48 50.65 -6.23
C LEU A 30 -19.43 51.96 -7.03
N ALA A 31 -20.58 52.49 -7.44
CA ALA A 31 -20.64 53.80 -8.09
C ALA A 31 -20.22 54.91 -7.11
N ASN A 32 -19.62 56.00 -7.58
CA ASN A 32 -19.18 57.10 -6.70
C ASN A 32 -20.32 57.72 -5.87
N SER A 33 -21.57 57.62 -6.35
CA SER A 33 -22.76 58.06 -5.61
C SER A 33 -23.06 57.20 -4.37
N GLN A 34 -22.44 56.02 -4.24
CA GLN A 34 -22.70 55.00 -3.22
C GLN A 34 -24.14 54.49 -3.17
N GLN A 35 -24.95 54.81 -4.19
CA GLN A 35 -26.35 54.37 -4.29
C GLN A 35 -26.51 53.06 -5.07
N VAL A 36 -25.49 52.63 -5.81
CA VAL A 36 -25.55 51.44 -6.67
C VAL A 36 -24.29 50.62 -6.52
N LEU A 37 -24.45 49.32 -6.27
CA LEU A 37 -23.40 48.32 -6.17
C LEU A 37 -23.55 47.28 -7.29
N PHE A 38 -22.51 47.11 -8.09
CA PHE A 38 -22.40 46.09 -9.12
C PHE A 38 -21.57 44.91 -8.62
N VAL A 39 -22.03 43.69 -8.87
CA VAL A 39 -21.39 42.46 -8.41
C VAL A 39 -21.33 41.44 -9.54
N GLY A 40 -20.14 40.96 -9.89
CA GLY A 40 -19.96 39.89 -10.87
C GLY A 40 -20.12 38.51 -10.23
N SER A 41 -20.66 37.53 -10.94
CA SER A 41 -20.63 36.13 -10.52
C SER A 41 -19.27 35.49 -10.84
N ALA A 42 -18.79 34.65 -9.94
CA ALA A 42 -17.50 33.95 -10.03
C ALA A 42 -17.67 32.42 -9.89
N GLU A 43 -18.84 31.87 -10.21
CA GLU A 43 -19.14 30.44 -10.03
C GLU A 43 -18.58 29.60 -11.18
N PRO A 44 -17.60 28.71 -10.93
CA PRO A 44 -16.94 27.95 -12.00
C PRO A 44 -17.93 27.07 -12.79
N GLY A 45 -17.88 27.15 -14.12
CA GLY A 45 -18.72 26.34 -15.01
C GLY A 45 -20.14 26.86 -15.22
N ARG A 46 -20.49 28.04 -14.67
CA ARG A 46 -21.67 28.80 -15.07
C ARG A 46 -21.27 30.08 -15.82
N PRO A 47 -22.10 30.53 -16.76
CA PRO A 47 -21.88 31.80 -17.45
C PRO A 47 -21.93 32.99 -16.49
N GLY A 48 -21.01 33.93 -16.71
CA GLY A 48 -20.78 35.10 -15.88
C GLY A 48 -21.90 36.14 -16.00
N THR A 49 -22.44 36.55 -14.85
CA THR A 49 -23.49 37.56 -14.73
C THR A 49 -23.03 38.76 -13.93
N VAL A 50 -23.58 39.94 -14.23
CA VAL A 50 -23.41 41.15 -13.44
C VAL A 50 -24.74 41.49 -12.76
N ARG A 51 -24.74 41.54 -11.43
CA ARG A 51 -25.87 41.87 -10.58
C ARG A 51 -25.80 43.31 -10.09
N LEU A 52 -26.94 43.99 -10.08
CA LEU A 52 -27.08 45.37 -9.64
C LEU A 52 -27.94 45.47 -8.39
N TYR A 53 -27.40 46.09 -7.34
CA TYR A 53 -28.08 46.37 -6.07
C TYR A 53 -28.17 47.89 -5.83
N ARG A 54 -29.29 48.36 -5.29
CA ARG A 54 -29.51 49.76 -4.89
C ARG A 54 -29.39 49.91 -3.37
N LEU A 55 -28.67 50.92 -2.90
CA LEU A 55 -28.36 51.17 -1.48
C LEU A 55 -29.04 52.46 -0.98
N PRO A 56 -29.42 52.56 0.33
CA PRO A 56 -29.29 51.53 1.38
C PRO A 56 -30.38 50.46 1.30
N PHE A 57 -30.09 49.25 1.81
CA PHE A 57 -31.07 48.15 1.85
C PHE A 57 -32.26 48.52 2.75
N GLU A 58 -33.45 48.71 2.17
CA GLU A 58 -34.68 49.00 2.92
C GLU A 58 -35.03 47.84 3.89
N LYS A 59 -35.43 48.18 5.13
CA LYS A 59 -35.96 47.26 6.15
C LYS A 59 -37.48 47.40 6.22
N ASP A 60 -38.19 46.26 6.29
CA ASP A 60 -39.66 46.14 6.32
C ASP A 60 -40.35 46.80 7.53
N HIS A 61 -41.61 47.22 7.34
CA HIS A 61 -42.63 47.47 8.38
C HIS A 61 -43.85 46.52 8.16
N PRO A 62 -44.61 46.13 9.21
CA PRO A 62 -45.37 44.88 9.26
C PRO A 62 -46.85 44.96 8.81
N LEU A 63 -47.39 43.76 8.56
CA LEU A 63 -48.75 43.34 8.17
C LEU A 63 -49.93 43.96 8.95
N PRO A 64 -51.14 43.87 8.37
CA PRO A 64 -52.29 43.38 9.11
C PRO A 64 -52.98 42.18 8.47
N THR A 65 -53.60 41.41 9.36
CA THR A 65 -54.22 40.09 9.23
C THR A 65 -55.62 40.14 8.57
N THR A 66 -56.08 38.94 8.16
CA THR A 66 -57.46 38.37 8.28
C THR A 66 -58.33 38.20 7.00
N THR A 67 -58.58 36.91 6.69
CA THR A 67 -59.89 36.22 6.50
C THR A 67 -60.53 35.93 5.13
N LEU A 68 -61.08 34.69 5.11
CA LEU A 68 -62.15 34.03 4.30
C LEU A 68 -61.71 33.31 3.02
N LEU A 69 -61.80 31.98 2.86
CA LEU A 69 -62.89 30.96 2.96
C LEU A 69 -63.82 30.85 1.74
N SER A 70 -64.15 29.57 1.44
CA SER A 70 -65.10 28.98 0.46
C SER A 70 -64.59 28.89 -0.98
N GLY A 71 -64.64 27.77 -1.72
CA GLY A 71 -65.47 26.56 -1.72
C GLY A 71 -66.01 26.41 -3.17
N GLY A 72 -66.20 25.27 -3.85
CA GLY A 72 -66.04 23.83 -3.66
C GLY A 72 -65.86 23.18 -5.07
N VAL A 73 -65.48 21.89 -5.19
CA VAL A 73 -66.38 20.71 -5.37
C VAL A 73 -67.02 20.70 -6.79
N THR A 74 -66.99 19.68 -7.66
CA THR A 74 -66.59 18.26 -7.70
C THR A 74 -66.81 17.78 -9.15
N THR A 75 -66.14 16.71 -9.60
CA THR A 75 -66.73 15.39 -9.95
C THR A 75 -65.82 14.58 -10.87
N SER A 76 -65.48 13.38 -10.41
CA SER A 76 -64.98 12.20 -11.11
C SER A 76 -66.20 11.27 -11.42
N PRO A 77 -66.13 9.96 -11.80
CA PRO A 77 -64.98 9.04 -12.01
C PRO A 77 -65.14 7.94 -13.12
N GLY A 78 -64.09 7.10 -13.26
CA GLY A 78 -64.14 5.66 -13.66
C GLY A 78 -63.69 5.34 -15.10
N SER A 79 -62.98 4.25 -15.45
CA SER A 79 -62.30 3.16 -14.74
C SER A 79 -61.50 2.32 -15.78
N VAL A 80 -60.54 1.51 -15.29
CA VAL A 80 -59.88 0.30 -15.88
C VAL A 80 -58.84 0.40 -17.02
N SER A 81 -57.60 0.08 -16.65
CA SER A 81 -56.40 -0.30 -17.44
C SER A 81 -56.46 -1.80 -17.88
N PRO A 82 -55.49 -2.44 -18.60
CA PRO A 82 -54.04 -2.15 -18.66
C PRO A 82 -53.32 -2.38 -20.01
N THR A 83 -52.17 -1.71 -20.23
CA THR A 83 -50.93 -2.38 -20.70
C THR A 83 -49.70 -1.45 -20.61
N ALA A 84 -48.62 -2.04 -20.08
CA ALA A 84 -47.21 -1.80 -20.33
C ALA A 84 -46.57 -0.43 -19.99
N GLN A 85 -45.90 -0.47 -18.83
CA GLN A 85 -44.56 0.06 -18.52
C GLN A 85 -44.38 1.59 -18.59
N THR A 86 -44.63 2.30 -17.49
CA THR A 86 -43.65 2.68 -16.43
C THR A 86 -42.40 3.39 -16.99
N GLY A 87 -42.14 4.67 -16.74
CA GLY A 87 -42.76 5.61 -15.82
C GLY A 87 -41.73 6.22 -14.88
N SER A 88 -41.70 7.55 -14.89
CA SER A 88 -41.50 8.40 -13.72
C SER A 88 -40.07 8.57 -13.18
N THR A 89 -39.50 9.70 -13.62
CA THR A 89 -39.10 10.80 -12.74
C THR A 89 -40.06 11.03 -11.55
N LEU A 90 -39.57 10.85 -10.33
CA LEU A 90 -39.99 11.37 -9.02
C LEU A 90 -38.78 11.08 -8.10
N ALA A 91 -38.47 11.74 -7.00
CA ALA A 91 -38.85 12.96 -6.32
C ALA A 91 -37.86 13.05 -5.13
N ALA A 92 -37.56 14.25 -4.64
CA ALA A 92 -37.31 14.56 -3.21
C ALA A 92 -36.95 16.05 -3.12
N ALA A 93 -37.86 16.91 -2.63
CA ALA A 93 -38.11 17.17 -1.20
C ALA A 93 -36.90 17.89 -0.56
N SER A 94 -36.88 19.22 -0.53
CA SER A 94 -37.53 20.11 0.44
C SER A 94 -36.77 20.24 1.78
N ALA A 95 -36.09 21.38 1.95
CA ALA A 95 -35.95 22.15 3.19
C ALA A 95 -35.51 23.56 2.74
N GLY A 96 -36.17 24.67 3.03
CA GLY A 96 -37.04 24.98 4.15
C GLY A 96 -36.38 26.01 5.06
N THR A 97 -35.95 27.16 4.53
CA THR A 97 -35.58 28.35 5.32
C THR A 97 -35.94 29.61 4.53
N GLY A 98 -36.94 30.33 5.05
CA GLY A 98 -37.33 31.64 4.52
C GLY A 98 -36.18 32.65 4.66
N SER A 99 -35.93 33.38 3.60
CA SER A 99 -34.96 34.48 3.56
C SER A 99 -35.49 35.54 2.60
N ALA A 100 -35.48 36.79 3.05
CA ALA A 100 -36.01 37.96 2.36
C ALA A 100 -35.48 38.09 0.93
N SER A 101 -36.39 38.20 -0.05
CA SER A 101 -36.06 38.46 -1.44
C SER A 101 -35.52 39.89 -1.58
N GLN A 102 -34.18 40.04 -1.62
CA GLN A 102 -33.54 41.29 -2.02
C GLN A 102 -33.71 41.51 -3.53
N ALA A 103 -34.31 42.63 -3.93
CA ALA A 103 -34.49 42.99 -5.33
C ALA A 103 -33.14 43.39 -5.96
N TYR A 104 -32.59 42.54 -6.82
CA TYR A 104 -31.46 42.86 -7.69
C TYR A 104 -31.84 42.62 -9.16
N THR A 105 -31.18 43.33 -10.07
CA THR A 105 -31.30 43.09 -11.52
C THR A 105 -30.06 42.35 -12.01
N GLU A 106 -30.23 41.27 -12.77
CA GLU A 106 -29.12 40.42 -13.25
C GLU A 106 -28.99 40.52 -14.78
N TYR A 107 -27.77 40.75 -15.24
CA TYR A 107 -27.42 40.82 -16.66
C TYR A 107 -26.43 39.71 -17.01
N HIS A 108 -26.77 38.92 -18.01
CA HIS A 108 -25.91 37.85 -18.54
C HIS A 108 -24.99 38.42 -19.61
N CYS A 109 -23.66 38.27 -19.46
CA CYS A 109 -22.73 38.92 -20.39
C CYS A 109 -21.46 38.14 -20.70
N HIS A 110 -21.14 37.08 -19.97
CA HIS A 110 -19.97 36.24 -20.25
C HIS A 110 -20.36 34.76 -20.23
N ASP A 111 -19.72 33.93 -21.06
CA ASP A 111 -19.95 32.48 -21.11
C ASP A 111 -19.21 31.73 -20.00
N LEU A 112 -18.21 32.40 -19.39
CA LEU A 112 -17.47 31.97 -18.20
C LEU A 112 -17.51 33.05 -17.10
N PRO A 113 -17.06 32.76 -15.87
CA PRO A 113 -17.25 33.66 -14.73
C PRO A 113 -16.57 35.03 -14.90
N VAL A 114 -17.12 36.04 -14.23
CA VAL A 114 -16.63 37.43 -14.32
C VAL A 114 -15.32 37.55 -13.53
N SER A 115 -14.23 37.78 -14.25
CA SER A 115 -12.87 37.88 -13.69
C SER A 115 -12.59 39.28 -13.10
N ARG A 116 -13.11 40.35 -13.71
CA ARG A 116 -12.91 41.72 -13.24
C ARG A 116 -14.09 42.63 -13.61
N LEU A 117 -14.40 43.57 -12.71
CA LEU A 117 -15.36 44.66 -12.94
C LEU A 117 -14.72 46.00 -12.60
N ARG A 118 -14.94 47.01 -13.45
CA ARG A 118 -14.46 48.37 -13.20
C ARG A 118 -15.39 49.41 -13.81
N LEU A 119 -15.70 50.47 -13.05
CA LEU A 119 -16.41 51.64 -13.56
C LEU A 119 -15.41 52.65 -14.16
N SER A 120 -15.84 53.34 -15.21
CA SER A 120 -15.17 54.55 -15.70
C SER A 120 -15.14 55.62 -14.61
N PHE A 121 -14.18 56.54 -14.70
CA PHE A 121 -14.00 57.59 -13.69
C PHE A 121 -15.23 58.48 -13.49
N ASP A 122 -15.99 58.71 -14.57
CA ASP A 122 -17.24 59.46 -14.60
C ASP A 122 -18.50 58.64 -14.27
N ASN A 123 -18.36 57.34 -13.99
CA ASN A 123 -19.44 56.36 -13.78
C ASN A 123 -20.48 56.33 -14.92
N GLN A 124 -20.07 56.60 -16.15
CA GLN A 124 -20.93 56.44 -17.34
C GLN A 124 -20.84 55.06 -17.96
N PHE A 125 -19.74 54.33 -17.71
CA PHE A 125 -19.53 53.00 -18.25
C PHE A 125 -19.06 52.01 -17.17
N LEU A 126 -19.60 50.81 -17.22
CA LEU A 126 -19.09 49.65 -16.49
C LEU A 126 -18.44 48.69 -17.47
N PHE A 127 -17.19 48.32 -17.18
CA PHE A 127 -16.42 47.34 -17.92
C PHE A 127 -16.42 46.02 -17.14
N SER A 128 -16.85 44.95 -17.78
CA SER A 128 -16.77 43.58 -17.25
C SER A 128 -15.91 42.72 -18.16
N THR A 129 -15.02 41.93 -17.57
CA THR A 129 -14.24 40.92 -18.29
C THR A 129 -14.56 39.54 -17.76
N GLY A 130 -14.78 38.58 -18.65
CA GLY A 130 -14.95 37.17 -18.32
C GLY A 130 -13.63 36.40 -18.38
N GLU A 131 -13.59 35.20 -17.78
CA GLU A 131 -12.50 34.24 -17.97
C GLU A 131 -12.47 33.64 -19.40
N ASP A 132 -13.54 33.83 -20.16
CA ASP A 132 -13.64 33.51 -21.60
C ASP A 132 -12.87 34.49 -22.50
N GLY A 133 -12.28 35.54 -21.92
CA GLY A 133 -11.55 36.57 -22.66
C GLY A 133 -12.44 37.63 -23.32
N SER A 134 -13.75 37.63 -23.05
CA SER A 134 -14.67 38.64 -23.54
C SER A 134 -14.71 39.87 -22.63
N LEU A 135 -14.85 41.06 -23.25
CA LEU A 135 -15.02 42.35 -22.58
C LEU A 135 -16.40 42.91 -22.94
N CYS A 136 -17.23 43.16 -21.94
CA CYS A 136 -18.52 43.83 -22.13
C CYS A 136 -18.50 45.21 -21.49
N ILE A 137 -19.15 46.16 -22.18
CA ILE A 137 -19.24 47.56 -21.77
C ILE A 137 -20.73 47.88 -21.59
N PHE A 138 -21.11 48.27 -20.38
CA PHE A 138 -22.47 48.70 -20.06
C PHE A 138 -22.50 50.20 -19.86
N GLU A 139 -23.44 50.88 -20.50
CA GLU A 139 -23.69 52.29 -20.24
C GLU A 139 -24.58 52.43 -18.98
N THR A 140 -24.06 53.09 -17.96
CA THR A 140 -24.70 53.21 -16.64
C THR A 140 -25.59 54.45 -16.50
N GLN A 141 -25.76 55.23 -17.57
CA GLN A 141 -26.46 56.52 -17.57
C GLN A 141 -27.96 56.45 -17.19
N ASN A 142 -28.60 55.28 -17.25
CA ASN A 142 -30.04 55.13 -16.96
C ASN A 142 -30.38 54.41 -15.65
N VAL A 143 -29.40 54.06 -14.81
CA VAL A 143 -29.66 53.30 -13.56
C VAL A 143 -29.52 54.17 -12.29
N ILE A 144 -29.03 55.40 -12.43
CA ILE A 144 -28.93 56.40 -11.36
C ILE A 144 -30.00 57.49 -11.59
N GLY A 145 -31.25 57.18 -11.24
CA GLY A 145 -32.36 58.15 -11.33
C GLY A 145 -32.14 59.41 -10.49
N LYS A 146 -32.16 60.58 -11.15
CA LYS A 146 -32.39 61.91 -10.57
C LYS A 146 -33.90 62.12 -10.44
N GLY A 147 -34.35 62.53 -9.24
CA GLY A 147 -35.72 62.93 -9.00
C GLY A 147 -36.06 64.28 -9.64
N GLY A 148 -37.26 64.32 -10.24
CA GLY A 148 -38.18 65.47 -10.25
C GLY A 148 -37.88 66.65 -11.16
N SER A 149 -38.62 66.74 -12.28
CA SER A 149 -39.41 67.93 -12.63
C SER A 149 -40.17 67.67 -13.94
N VAL A 150 -41.48 67.87 -13.90
CA VAL A 150 -42.46 67.70 -14.98
C VAL A 150 -42.44 68.94 -15.87
N GLY A 151 -42.50 68.78 -17.20
CA GLY A 151 -42.73 69.91 -18.09
C GLY A 151 -42.59 69.66 -19.60
N ALA A 152 -43.69 69.17 -20.20
CA ALA A 152 -44.24 69.55 -21.50
C ALA A 152 -43.56 69.23 -22.86
N SER A 153 -44.44 68.80 -23.79
CA SER A 153 -44.40 68.82 -25.26
C SER A 153 -43.38 67.91 -25.98
N SER A 154 -43.78 66.82 -26.63
CA SER A 154 -44.58 66.64 -27.87
C SER A 154 -43.85 67.05 -29.16
N GLY A 155 -43.45 66.06 -29.96
CA GLY A 155 -43.11 66.23 -31.38
C GLY A 155 -42.05 65.24 -31.90
N PRO A 156 -42.39 64.31 -32.83
CA PRO A 156 -41.46 63.32 -33.37
C PRO A 156 -40.90 63.71 -34.75
N GLY A 157 -39.76 63.10 -35.11
CA GLY A 157 -39.42 62.73 -36.50
C GLY A 157 -38.69 63.77 -37.33
N GLY A 158 -37.36 63.63 -37.43
CA GLY A 158 -36.52 64.37 -38.37
C GLY A 158 -35.59 63.43 -39.13
N GLY A 159 -35.93 63.16 -40.39
CA GLY A 159 -35.08 62.46 -41.35
C GLY A 159 -34.30 63.43 -42.24
N THR A 160 -33.08 63.01 -42.55
CA THR A 160 -32.31 63.24 -43.80
C THR A 160 -31.84 64.66 -44.16
N VAL A 161 -30.51 64.78 -44.18
CA VAL A 161 -29.69 65.91 -44.65
C VAL A 161 -29.27 65.66 -46.11
N GLY A 162 -29.35 66.70 -46.93
CA GLY A 162 -28.69 66.80 -48.23
C GLY A 162 -28.32 68.26 -48.52
N SER A 163 -27.00 68.51 -48.58
CA SER A 163 -26.16 69.55 -49.22
C SER A 163 -26.69 70.96 -49.55
N ARG A 164 -25.88 72.01 -49.70
CA ARG A 164 -24.59 72.51 -49.16
C ARG A 164 -24.35 73.86 -49.89
N GLU A 165 -23.94 74.91 -49.16
CA GLU A 165 -23.17 76.11 -49.57
C GLU A 165 -23.75 77.08 -50.65
N ALA A 166 -24.06 78.35 -50.34
CA ALA A 166 -23.17 79.54 -50.18
C ALA A 166 -22.66 80.08 -51.55
N ARG A 167 -22.58 81.37 -51.91
CA ARG A 167 -22.80 82.73 -51.38
C ARG A 167 -22.49 83.68 -52.57
N SER A 168 -23.13 84.84 -52.70
CA SER A 168 -22.48 86.17 -52.90
C SER A 168 -23.41 87.22 -53.52
N ASP A 169 -23.44 88.37 -52.86
CA ASP A 169 -24.06 89.64 -53.23
C ASP A 169 -23.64 90.20 -54.58
N SER A 170 -24.50 91.00 -55.22
CA SER A 170 -24.27 92.44 -55.42
C SER A 170 -25.28 93.08 -56.37
N MET A 171 -26.05 94.01 -55.82
CA MET A 171 -26.46 95.31 -56.34
C MET A 171 -26.98 95.50 -57.79
N THR A 172 -28.23 95.99 -57.79
CA THR A 172 -28.70 97.23 -58.45
C THR A 172 -29.16 97.25 -59.91
N LEU A 173 -30.40 97.76 -60.00
CA LEU A 173 -30.97 98.67 -61.01
C LEU A 173 -31.49 98.08 -62.33
N GLY A 174 -32.81 97.90 -62.37
CA GLY A 174 -33.64 98.88 -63.07
C GLY A 174 -34.35 98.40 -64.33
N GLY A 175 -35.69 98.30 -64.24
CA GLY A 175 -36.55 99.01 -65.20
C GLY A 175 -37.61 98.21 -65.98
N GLY A 176 -38.87 98.34 -65.54
CA GLY A 176 -40.07 98.47 -66.39
C GLY A 176 -40.86 97.18 -66.70
N GLY A 177 -42.17 97.06 -66.49
CA GLY A 177 -43.19 97.97 -65.97
C GLY A 177 -44.61 97.42 -66.25
N ALA A 178 -45.61 97.77 -65.43
CA ALA A 178 -47.02 98.01 -65.80
C ALA A 178 -47.90 98.28 -64.55
N ASN A 179 -48.88 99.20 -64.70
CA ASN A 179 -49.85 99.79 -63.74
C ASN A 179 -49.33 101.01 -62.97
N GLY A 180 -49.93 102.21 -62.99
CA GLY A 180 -51.15 102.73 -63.61
C GLY A 180 -51.51 104.07 -62.95
N SER A 181 -51.95 105.05 -63.75
CA SER A 181 -52.67 106.31 -63.45
C SER A 181 -51.99 107.45 -62.65
N GLY A 182 -51.56 108.49 -63.38
CA GLY A 182 -51.45 109.89 -62.97
C GLY A 182 -51.71 110.80 -64.19
N LEU A 183 -52.66 111.73 -64.09
CA LEU A 183 -53.17 112.69 -65.09
C LEU A 183 -52.23 113.94 -65.24
N PRO A 184 -52.48 114.97 -66.10
CA PRO A 184 -52.10 115.04 -67.51
C PRO A 184 -51.47 116.41 -67.99
N PHE A 185 -51.03 116.44 -69.27
CA PHE A 185 -50.71 117.61 -70.17
C PHE A 185 -49.49 118.51 -69.83
N ALA A 186 -48.74 119.12 -70.76
CA ALA A 186 -48.53 119.01 -72.21
C ALA A 186 -47.28 119.87 -72.56
N GLU A 187 -46.32 119.35 -73.33
CA GLU A 187 -45.24 120.14 -73.95
C GLU A 187 -45.24 119.81 -75.45
N GLU A 188 -45.72 120.74 -76.28
CA GLU A 188 -45.62 120.67 -77.74
C GLU A 188 -44.23 121.15 -78.17
N ILE A 189 -43.45 120.27 -78.79
CA ILE A 189 -42.22 120.62 -79.53
C ILE A 189 -42.43 120.13 -80.97
N LEU A 190 -42.51 121.08 -81.91
CA LEU A 190 -42.62 120.81 -83.34
C LEU A 190 -41.32 120.19 -83.88
N VAL A 191 -41.40 118.96 -84.36
CA VAL A 191 -40.36 118.30 -85.16
C VAL A 191 -40.93 118.06 -86.57
N THR A 192 -40.11 118.27 -87.60
CA THR A 192 -40.48 118.06 -89.00
C THR A 192 -40.81 116.59 -89.26
N LYS A 193 -41.82 116.33 -90.08
CA LYS A 193 -42.28 114.97 -90.42
C LYS A 193 -41.16 114.09 -91.01
N SER A 194 -40.20 114.69 -91.72
CA SER A 194 -39.01 114.03 -92.25
C SER A 194 -38.12 113.44 -91.16
N ASP A 195 -37.84 114.22 -90.12
CA ASP A 195 -36.91 113.84 -89.06
C ASP A 195 -37.53 112.76 -88.16
N LEU A 196 -38.85 112.81 -87.96
CA LEU A 196 -39.60 111.76 -87.28
C LEU A 196 -39.62 110.45 -88.08
N GLU A 197 -39.77 110.52 -89.40
CA GLU A 197 -39.75 109.35 -90.29
C GLU A 197 -38.35 108.71 -90.37
N GLU A 198 -37.28 109.51 -90.45
CA GLU A 198 -35.90 109.02 -90.41
C GLU A 198 -35.54 108.43 -89.04
N LYS A 199 -35.92 109.08 -87.94
CA LYS A 199 -35.73 108.54 -86.59
C LYS A 199 -36.55 107.26 -86.37
N ASN A 200 -37.75 107.15 -86.93
CA ASN A 200 -38.53 105.90 -86.90
C ASN A 200 -37.88 104.79 -87.72
N ARG A 201 -37.32 105.08 -88.90
CA ARG A 201 -36.58 104.10 -89.70
C ARG A 201 -35.34 103.61 -88.95
N LEU A 202 -34.54 104.53 -88.41
CA LEU A 202 -33.36 104.20 -87.62
C LEU A 202 -33.74 103.41 -86.35
N MET A 203 -34.83 103.80 -85.67
CA MET A 203 -35.35 103.06 -84.52
C MET A 203 -35.76 101.64 -84.89
N ASN A 204 -36.38 101.44 -86.06
CA ASN A 204 -36.77 100.10 -86.52
C ASN A 204 -35.57 99.25 -86.94
N GLU A 205 -34.56 99.83 -87.58
CA GLU A 205 -33.30 99.14 -87.89
C GLU A 205 -32.54 98.74 -86.63
N LEU A 206 -32.45 99.66 -85.64
CA LEU A 206 -31.86 99.34 -84.34
C LEU A 206 -32.67 98.29 -83.59
N LYS A 207 -34.01 98.34 -83.63
CA LYS A 207 -34.86 97.28 -83.06
C LYS A 207 -34.59 95.93 -83.72
N SER A 208 -34.56 95.86 -85.05
CA SER A 208 -34.24 94.63 -85.77
C SER A 208 -32.86 94.09 -85.40
N LYS A 209 -31.86 94.97 -85.23
CA LYS A 209 -30.50 94.57 -84.85
C LYS A 209 -30.40 94.14 -83.39
N VAL A 210 -31.19 94.74 -82.49
CA VAL A 210 -31.35 94.30 -81.11
C VAL A 210 -32.07 92.95 -81.05
N ASP A 211 -33.11 92.74 -81.86
CA ASP A 211 -33.82 91.47 -81.96
C ASP A 211 -32.92 90.36 -82.53
N GLU A 212 -32.09 90.67 -83.53
CA GLU A 212 -31.07 89.75 -84.06
C GLU A 212 -29.99 89.42 -83.02
N LEU A 213 -29.48 90.43 -82.31
CA LEU A 213 -28.46 90.22 -81.26
C LEU A 213 -29.02 89.47 -80.06
N THR A 214 -30.27 89.72 -79.66
CA THR A 214 -30.93 88.99 -78.58
C THR A 214 -31.17 87.55 -78.99
N LEU A 215 -31.64 87.28 -80.21
CA LEU A 215 -31.79 85.92 -80.74
C LEU A 215 -30.44 85.20 -80.84
N HIS A 216 -29.37 85.88 -81.28
CA HIS A 216 -28.02 85.31 -81.33
C HIS A 216 -27.48 85.01 -79.93
N ASN A 217 -27.69 85.91 -78.96
CA ASN A 217 -27.28 85.71 -77.57
C ASN A 217 -28.05 84.55 -76.93
N GLU A 218 -29.36 84.47 -77.15
CA GLU A 218 -30.21 83.37 -76.68
C GLU A 218 -29.78 82.03 -77.30
N TYR A 219 -29.47 82.02 -78.60
CA TYR A 219 -28.93 80.85 -79.28
C TYR A 219 -27.58 80.41 -78.70
N GLN A 220 -26.66 81.34 -78.45
CA GLN A 220 -25.38 81.03 -77.80
C GLN A 220 -25.55 80.53 -76.37
N LEU A 221 -26.48 81.12 -75.61
CA LEU A 221 -26.82 80.64 -74.26
C LEU A 221 -27.36 79.21 -74.30
N ARG A 222 -28.27 78.89 -75.23
CA ARG A 222 -28.77 77.51 -75.40
C ARG A 222 -27.69 76.52 -75.81
N LEU A 223 -26.75 76.92 -76.65
CA LEU A 223 -25.59 76.10 -77.02
C LEU A 223 -24.67 75.83 -75.81
N LYS A 224 -24.41 76.85 -75.00
CA LYS A 224 -23.64 76.70 -73.75
C LYS A 224 -24.39 75.83 -72.74
N ASP A 225 -25.70 76.02 -72.58
CA ASP A 225 -26.55 75.18 -71.72
C ASP A 225 -26.57 73.73 -72.19
N LEU A 226 -26.63 73.50 -73.51
CA LEU A 226 -26.57 72.16 -74.07
C LEU A 226 -25.21 71.51 -73.78
N ASN A 227 -24.12 72.24 -73.97
CA ASN A 227 -22.76 71.77 -73.66
C ASN A 227 -22.56 71.51 -72.16
N TYR A 228 -23.04 72.41 -71.29
CA TYR A 228 -23.00 72.18 -69.83
C TYR A 228 -23.86 70.99 -69.41
N LYS A 229 -25.04 70.80 -70.01
CA LYS A 229 -25.87 69.61 -69.78
C LYS A 229 -25.17 68.34 -70.21
N GLU A 230 -24.50 68.35 -71.37
CA GLU A 230 -23.72 67.22 -71.86
C GLU A 230 -22.53 66.93 -70.95
N LYS A 231 -21.81 67.96 -70.48
CA LYS A 231 -20.70 67.80 -69.54
C LYS A 231 -21.15 67.28 -68.18
N ILE A 232 -22.28 67.77 -67.66
CA ILE A 232 -22.90 67.26 -66.44
C ILE A 232 -23.29 65.79 -66.62
N LYS A 233 -23.86 65.43 -67.78
CA LYS A 233 -24.23 64.06 -68.10
C LYS A 233 -22.99 63.15 -68.20
N GLU A 234 -21.94 63.56 -68.91
CA GLU A 234 -20.70 62.80 -69.03
C GLU A 234 -20.05 62.56 -67.65
N VAL A 235 -20.03 63.59 -66.80
CA VAL A 235 -19.49 63.48 -65.43
C VAL A 235 -20.39 62.61 -64.56
N SER A 236 -21.71 62.72 -64.68
CA SER A 236 -22.67 61.85 -63.98
C SER A 236 -22.55 60.38 -64.43
N ASP A 237 -22.36 60.13 -65.72
CA ASP A 237 -22.17 58.80 -66.29
C ASP A 237 -20.84 58.19 -65.83
N LYS A 238 -19.77 58.99 -65.73
CA LYS A 238 -18.48 58.55 -65.14
C LYS A 238 -18.62 58.21 -63.66
N PHE A 239 -19.23 59.08 -62.86
CA PHE A 239 -19.42 58.82 -61.43
C PHE A 239 -20.32 57.60 -61.19
N THR A 240 -21.37 57.43 -62.00
CA THR A 240 -22.23 56.24 -61.90
C THR A 240 -21.47 54.98 -62.32
N ALA A 241 -20.65 55.02 -63.37
CA ALA A 241 -19.79 53.91 -63.76
C ALA A 241 -18.76 53.54 -62.67
N GLU A 242 -18.06 54.52 -62.08
CA GLU A 242 -17.13 54.31 -60.96
C GLU A 242 -17.86 53.74 -59.75
N LEU A 243 -19.05 54.26 -59.40
CA LEU A 243 -19.87 53.73 -58.31
C LEU A 243 -20.31 52.28 -58.58
N THR A 244 -20.65 51.92 -59.82
CA THR A 244 -20.97 50.53 -60.18
C THR A 244 -19.74 49.63 -60.12
N GLN A 245 -18.58 50.12 -60.53
CA GLN A 245 -17.32 49.37 -60.47
C GLN A 245 -16.90 49.13 -59.03
N ASP A 246 -16.99 50.12 -58.15
CA ASP A 246 -16.67 49.95 -56.74
C ASP A 246 -17.66 49.05 -56.02
N ARG A 247 -18.96 49.12 -56.36
CA ARG A 247 -19.95 48.15 -55.88
C ARG A 247 -19.61 46.73 -56.32
N GLN A 248 -19.18 46.55 -57.57
CA GLN A 248 -18.74 45.25 -58.07
C GLN A 248 -17.50 44.77 -57.33
N ARG A 249 -16.47 45.60 -57.15
CA ARG A 249 -15.27 45.26 -56.37
C ARG A 249 -15.60 44.89 -54.93
N CYS A 250 -16.51 45.63 -54.28
CA CYS A 250 -16.99 45.28 -52.94
C CYS A 250 -17.73 43.94 -52.93
N GLY A 251 -18.53 43.65 -53.96
CA GLY A 251 -19.20 42.36 -54.14
C GLY A 251 -18.21 41.20 -54.32
N ASP A 252 -17.23 41.36 -55.20
CA ASP A 252 -16.16 40.37 -55.45
C ASP A 252 -15.34 40.12 -54.17
N LEU A 253 -14.89 41.19 -53.49
CA LEU A 253 -14.19 41.08 -52.20
C LEU A 253 -15.05 40.40 -51.12
N GLN A 254 -16.36 40.61 -51.12
CA GLN A 254 -17.26 39.95 -50.19
C GLN A 254 -17.42 38.46 -50.54
N SER A 255 -17.48 38.11 -51.84
CA SER A 255 -17.47 36.72 -52.31
C SER A 255 -16.17 36.02 -51.89
N ASP A 256 -15.01 36.60 -52.20
CA ASP A 256 -13.69 36.07 -51.84
C ASP A 256 -13.56 35.88 -50.32
N LYS A 257 -14.03 36.87 -49.53
CA LYS A 257 -14.08 36.73 -48.07
C LYS A 257 -14.91 35.53 -47.65
N THR A 258 -16.12 35.37 -48.21
CA THR A 258 -17.00 34.25 -47.87
C THR A 258 -16.44 32.90 -48.31
N GLU A 259 -15.76 32.84 -49.45
CA GLU A 259 -15.06 31.64 -49.93
C GLU A 259 -13.92 31.26 -49.00
N MET A 260 -13.07 32.21 -48.62
CA MET A 260 -11.99 31.99 -47.66
C MET A 260 -12.52 31.58 -46.28
N GLU A 261 -13.58 32.22 -45.78
CA GLU A 261 -14.25 31.82 -44.55
C GLU A 261 -14.79 30.39 -44.63
N ASN A 262 -15.40 30.01 -45.75
CA ASN A 262 -15.89 28.65 -45.97
C ASN A 262 -14.75 27.62 -46.03
N GLU A 263 -13.63 27.95 -46.68
CA GLU A 263 -12.44 27.10 -46.70
C GLU A 263 -11.83 26.91 -45.31
N TYR A 264 -11.69 28.00 -44.54
CA TYR A 264 -11.19 27.92 -43.17
C TYR A 264 -12.15 27.12 -42.29
N GLN A 265 -13.45 27.34 -42.41
CA GLN A 265 -14.44 26.52 -41.71
C GLN A 265 -14.34 25.04 -42.12
N LYS A 266 -14.13 24.73 -43.39
CA LYS A 266 -13.94 23.36 -43.86
C LYS A 266 -12.68 22.74 -43.26
N LYS A 267 -11.54 23.43 -43.30
CA LYS A 267 -10.28 22.98 -42.68
C LYS A 267 -10.44 22.76 -41.17
N MET A 268 -11.14 23.67 -40.48
CA MET A 268 -11.43 23.52 -39.06
C MET A 268 -12.33 22.32 -38.76
N ARG A 269 -13.34 22.06 -39.60
CA ARG A 269 -14.20 20.88 -39.47
C ARG A 269 -13.45 19.58 -39.76
N GLU A 270 -12.59 19.56 -40.77
CA GLU A 270 -11.73 18.41 -41.10
C GLU A 270 -10.76 18.11 -39.96
N MET A 271 -10.04 19.12 -39.44
CA MET A 271 -9.16 18.96 -38.27
C MET A 271 -9.93 18.51 -37.02
N ALA A 272 -11.13 19.04 -36.79
CA ALA A 272 -11.96 18.58 -35.68
C ALA A 272 -12.46 17.14 -35.86
N ALA A 273 -12.73 16.72 -37.10
CA ALA A 273 -13.13 15.35 -37.42
C ALA A 273 -11.97 14.36 -37.28
N THR A 274 -10.76 14.72 -37.73
CA THR A 274 -9.56 13.88 -37.54
C THR A 274 -9.23 13.73 -36.08
N HIS A 275 -9.16 14.82 -35.30
CA HIS A 275 -8.93 14.74 -33.86
C HIS A 275 -10.01 13.92 -33.14
N ARG A 276 -11.28 14.04 -33.55
CA ARG A 276 -12.37 13.23 -33.00
C ARG A 276 -12.17 11.74 -33.32
N SER A 277 -11.76 11.40 -34.55
CA SER A 277 -11.44 10.01 -34.95
C SER A 277 -10.26 9.47 -34.14
N GLU A 278 -9.18 10.23 -34.02
CA GLU A 278 -7.98 9.85 -33.26
C GLU A 278 -8.31 9.61 -31.78
N ILE A 279 -9.10 10.49 -31.16
CA ILE A 279 -9.55 10.31 -29.77
C ILE A 279 -10.43 9.05 -29.64
N GLN A 280 -11.30 8.80 -30.62
CA GLN A 280 -12.16 7.62 -30.62
C GLN A 280 -11.34 6.33 -30.80
N GLU A 281 -10.41 6.29 -31.75
CA GLU A 281 -9.48 5.18 -31.95
C GLU A 281 -8.66 4.93 -30.69
N LEU A 282 -8.09 5.98 -30.10
CA LEU A 282 -7.33 5.88 -28.86
C LEU A 282 -8.21 5.32 -27.72
N LYS A 283 -9.45 5.80 -27.58
CA LYS A 283 -10.40 5.28 -26.60
C LYS A 283 -10.70 3.79 -26.84
N THR A 284 -10.98 3.39 -28.08
CA THR A 284 -11.26 1.97 -28.41
C THR A 284 -10.06 1.07 -28.16
N THR A 285 -8.83 1.52 -28.44
CA THR A 285 -7.62 0.74 -28.16
C THR A 285 -7.38 0.58 -26.65
N TYR A 286 -7.64 1.61 -25.85
CA TYR A 286 -7.56 1.50 -24.39
C TYR A 286 -8.68 0.66 -23.81
N GLU A 287 -9.91 0.76 -24.31
CA GLU A 287 -11.02 -0.11 -23.92
C GLU A 287 -10.70 -1.58 -24.24
N ALA A 288 -10.13 -1.86 -25.41
CA ALA A 288 -9.68 -3.21 -25.77
C ALA A 288 -8.56 -3.74 -24.85
N LYS A 289 -7.58 -2.89 -24.48
CA LYS A 289 -6.52 -3.25 -23.51
C LYS A 289 -7.09 -3.56 -22.13
N VAL A 290 -8.03 -2.74 -21.66
CA VAL A 290 -8.72 -2.95 -20.37
C VAL A 290 -9.50 -4.26 -20.41
N GLU A 291 -10.20 -4.55 -21.50
CA GLU A 291 -10.96 -5.79 -21.63
C GLU A 291 -10.07 -7.03 -21.71
N ALA A 292 -8.91 -6.93 -22.39
CA ALA A 292 -7.90 -7.99 -22.39
C ALA A 292 -7.32 -8.26 -21.00
N GLU A 293 -7.03 -7.20 -20.22
CA GLU A 293 -6.56 -7.35 -18.83
C GLU A 293 -7.65 -7.92 -17.91
N LYS A 294 -8.93 -7.55 -18.09
CA LYS A 294 -10.04 -8.19 -17.37
C LYS A 294 -10.15 -9.67 -17.70
N ALA A 295 -10.06 -10.05 -18.98
CA ALA A 295 -10.11 -11.44 -19.40
C ALA A 295 -8.93 -12.24 -18.82
N ARG A 296 -7.73 -11.65 -18.82
CA ARG A 296 -6.55 -12.24 -18.17
C ARG A 296 -6.73 -12.41 -16.67
N TYR A 297 -7.30 -11.41 -15.99
CA TYR A 297 -7.59 -11.50 -14.56
C TYR A 297 -8.62 -12.59 -14.26
N ALA A 298 -9.71 -12.68 -15.03
CA ALA A 298 -10.71 -13.72 -14.89
C ALA A 298 -10.14 -15.12 -15.10
N ALA A 299 -9.27 -15.30 -16.12
CA ALA A 299 -8.58 -16.57 -16.35
C ALA A 299 -7.62 -16.93 -15.20
N LEU A 300 -6.90 -15.94 -14.63
CA LEU A 300 -6.05 -16.16 -13.48
C LEU A 300 -6.85 -16.51 -12.22
N GLU A 301 -8.01 -15.87 -12.02
CA GLU A 301 -8.91 -16.16 -10.91
C GLU A 301 -9.50 -17.58 -11.03
N GLN A 302 -9.88 -17.99 -12.24
CA GLN A 302 -10.30 -19.36 -12.51
C GLN A 302 -9.17 -20.36 -12.23
N ALA A 303 -7.97 -20.12 -12.76
CA ALA A 303 -6.82 -21.00 -12.52
C ALA A 303 -6.47 -21.10 -11.02
N ARG A 304 -6.54 -20.00 -10.28
CA ARG A 304 -6.39 -19.99 -8.81
C ARG A 304 -7.48 -20.81 -8.15
N GLY A 305 -8.73 -20.67 -8.60
CA GLY A 305 -9.86 -21.46 -8.11
C GLY A 305 -9.64 -22.96 -8.31
N GLU A 306 -9.27 -23.37 -9.53
CA GLU A 306 -8.97 -24.77 -9.87
C GLU A 306 -7.78 -25.32 -9.08
N GLN A 307 -6.73 -24.51 -8.86
CA GLN A 307 -5.60 -24.92 -8.03
C GLN A 307 -6.01 -25.09 -6.56
N ASN A 308 -6.82 -24.18 -6.02
CA ASN A 308 -7.34 -24.31 -4.66
C ASN A 308 -8.22 -25.55 -4.51
N THR A 309 -9.11 -25.84 -5.46
CA THR A 309 -9.94 -27.06 -5.41
C THR A 309 -9.08 -28.32 -5.44
N ARG A 310 -8.03 -28.37 -6.28
CA ARG A 310 -7.09 -29.51 -6.30
C ARG A 310 -6.35 -29.66 -4.97
N PHE A 311 -5.91 -28.55 -4.38
CA PHE A 311 -5.23 -28.57 -3.09
C PHE A 311 -6.18 -29.01 -1.97
N GLU A 312 -7.43 -28.57 -1.98
CA GLU A 312 -8.46 -29.01 -1.05
C GLU A 312 -8.77 -30.50 -1.21
N GLU A 313 -8.87 -31.00 -2.45
CA GLU A 313 -9.07 -32.43 -2.74
C GLU A 313 -7.88 -33.28 -2.28
N GLU A 314 -6.64 -32.88 -2.59
CA GLU A 314 -5.43 -33.58 -2.12
C GLU A 314 -5.33 -33.57 -0.60
N SER A 315 -5.61 -32.43 0.03
CA SER A 315 -5.62 -32.31 1.49
C SER A 315 -6.69 -33.21 2.10
N HIS A 316 -7.89 -33.24 1.51
CA HIS A 316 -8.98 -34.09 1.97
C HIS A 316 -8.62 -35.57 1.84
N LEU A 317 -8.14 -36.02 0.68
CA LEU A 317 -7.72 -37.41 0.45
C LEU A 317 -6.59 -37.84 1.39
N LEU A 318 -5.62 -36.95 1.64
CA LEU A 318 -4.53 -37.23 2.57
C LEU A 318 -5.04 -37.36 4.01
N VAL A 319 -5.93 -36.46 4.44
CA VAL A 319 -6.56 -36.52 5.77
C VAL A 319 -7.42 -37.77 5.90
N GLU A 320 -8.20 -38.13 4.89
CA GLU A 320 -9.02 -39.36 4.89
C GLU A 320 -8.15 -40.60 4.95
N SER A 321 -7.13 -40.71 4.10
CA SER A 321 -6.19 -41.85 4.11
C SER A 321 -5.47 -41.97 5.46
N HIS A 322 -5.00 -40.86 6.02
CA HIS A 322 -4.35 -40.88 7.33
C HIS A 322 -5.32 -41.24 8.45
N THR A 323 -6.56 -40.72 8.41
CA THR A 323 -7.61 -41.05 9.40
C THR A 323 -8.00 -42.52 9.31
N GLN A 324 -8.14 -43.07 8.11
CA GLN A 324 -8.38 -44.50 7.89
C GLN A 324 -7.23 -45.35 8.43
N PHE A 325 -5.99 -45.02 8.10
CA PHE A 325 -4.81 -45.72 8.62
C PHE A 325 -4.74 -45.68 10.16
N LEU A 326 -5.01 -44.52 10.77
CA LEU A 326 -5.07 -44.39 12.23
C LEU A 326 -6.21 -45.23 12.83
N ALA A 327 -7.38 -45.28 12.19
CA ALA A 327 -8.50 -46.10 12.63
C ALA A 327 -8.19 -47.59 12.54
N GLU A 328 -7.57 -48.05 11.44
CA GLU A 328 -7.12 -49.43 11.26
C GLU A 328 -6.09 -49.81 12.32
N MET A 329 -5.05 -48.99 12.51
CA MET A 329 -4.04 -49.20 13.55
C MET A 329 -4.64 -49.23 14.96
N THR A 330 -5.60 -48.33 15.24
CA THR A 330 -6.30 -48.29 16.53
C THR A 330 -7.09 -49.58 16.73
N THR A 331 -7.83 -50.01 15.72
CA THR A 331 -8.62 -51.25 15.74
C THR A 331 -7.73 -52.48 15.94
N GLU A 332 -6.57 -52.54 15.25
CA GLU A 332 -5.61 -53.62 15.46
C GLU A 332 -5.07 -53.67 16.90
N TYR A 333 -4.77 -52.51 17.50
CA TYR A 333 -4.30 -52.45 18.87
C TYR A 333 -5.39 -52.77 19.88
N GLU A 334 -6.63 -52.35 19.63
CA GLU A 334 -7.78 -52.75 20.44
C GLU A 334 -8.00 -54.27 20.38
N GLN A 335 -7.87 -54.88 19.21
CA GLN A 335 -7.94 -56.34 19.05
C GLN A 335 -6.80 -57.05 19.79
N LYS A 336 -5.56 -56.58 19.66
CA LYS A 336 -4.40 -57.14 20.39
C LYS A 336 -4.58 -56.98 21.91
N PHE A 337 -5.09 -55.84 22.36
CA PHE A 337 -5.39 -55.59 23.77
C PHE A 337 -6.50 -56.51 24.28
N ALA A 338 -7.58 -56.68 23.53
CA ALA A 338 -8.65 -57.60 23.86
C ALA A 338 -8.15 -59.06 23.93
N HIS A 339 -7.30 -59.48 22.99
CA HIS A 339 -6.71 -60.81 23.01
C HIS A 339 -5.78 -61.04 24.21
N GLU A 340 -4.94 -60.06 24.55
CA GLU A 340 -4.10 -60.11 25.75
C GLU A 340 -4.94 -60.17 27.03
N GLN A 341 -6.04 -59.42 27.07
CA GLN A 341 -6.97 -59.43 28.21
C GLN A 341 -7.68 -60.80 28.35
N GLU A 342 -8.10 -61.42 27.24
CA GLU A 342 -8.67 -62.75 27.24
C GLU A 342 -7.65 -63.80 27.71
N LEU A 343 -6.41 -63.72 27.23
CA LEU A 343 -5.34 -64.62 27.65
C LEU A 343 -5.01 -64.47 29.15
N GLN A 344 -5.01 -63.24 29.66
CA GLN A 344 -4.86 -63.00 31.11
C GLN A 344 -6.00 -63.60 31.91
N ALA A 345 -7.25 -63.48 31.45
CA ALA A 345 -8.40 -64.08 32.12
C ALA A 345 -8.30 -65.62 32.16
N VAL A 346 -7.88 -66.24 31.05
CA VAL A 346 -7.64 -67.70 31.00
C VAL A 346 -6.51 -68.11 31.94
N CYS A 347 -5.40 -67.36 31.98
CA CYS A 347 -4.30 -67.63 32.90
C CYS A 347 -4.70 -67.47 34.37
N GLU A 348 -5.55 -66.48 34.68
CA GLU A 348 -6.08 -66.27 36.02
C GLU A 348 -7.02 -67.40 36.45
N GLN A 349 -7.89 -67.87 35.54
CA GLN A 349 -8.73 -69.05 35.77
C GLN A 349 -7.89 -70.30 36.03
N ALA A 350 -6.91 -70.60 35.17
CA ALA A 350 -6.02 -71.75 35.33
C ALA A 350 -5.22 -71.68 36.64
N LYS A 351 -4.76 -70.48 37.04
CA LYS A 351 -4.12 -70.27 38.33
C LYS A 351 -5.06 -70.57 39.50
N ASN A 352 -6.30 -70.09 39.44
CA ASN A 352 -7.28 -70.32 40.51
C ASN A 352 -7.66 -71.80 40.62
N GLU A 353 -7.80 -72.51 39.50
CA GLU A 353 -7.99 -73.96 39.47
C GLU A 353 -6.79 -74.71 40.07
N LEU A 354 -5.55 -74.28 39.75
CA LEU A 354 -4.34 -74.88 40.32
C LEU A 354 -4.22 -74.64 41.84
N ILE A 355 -4.67 -73.48 42.32
CA ILE A 355 -4.75 -73.17 43.76
C ILE A 355 -5.78 -74.08 44.42
N ALA A 356 -7.00 -74.18 43.86
CA ALA A 356 -8.07 -75.00 44.42
C ALA A 356 -7.70 -76.49 44.48
N THR A 357 -7.06 -77.02 43.44
CA THR A 357 -6.58 -78.41 43.39
C THR A 357 -5.46 -78.66 44.40
N ASN A 358 -4.50 -77.72 44.56
CA ASN A 358 -3.47 -77.82 45.60
C ASN A 358 -4.05 -77.77 47.01
N GLU A 359 -5.02 -76.89 47.27
CA GLU A 359 -5.68 -76.82 48.58
C GLU A 359 -6.46 -78.10 48.88
N ALA A 360 -7.14 -78.68 47.90
CA ALA A 360 -7.82 -79.97 48.05
C ALA A 360 -6.82 -81.10 48.35
N LEU A 361 -5.69 -81.15 47.63
CA LEU A 361 -4.65 -82.15 47.86
C LEU A 361 -3.99 -81.99 49.24
N LYS A 362 -3.74 -80.76 49.69
CA LYS A 362 -3.25 -80.48 51.04
C LYS A 362 -4.19 -80.98 52.11
N ARG A 363 -5.50 -80.69 52.01
CA ARG A 363 -6.50 -81.19 52.97
C ARG A 363 -6.52 -82.71 53.04
N SER A 364 -6.50 -83.39 51.89
CA SER A 364 -6.44 -84.86 51.86
C SER A 364 -5.18 -85.40 52.55
N LEU A 365 -4.02 -84.79 52.32
CA LEU A 365 -2.77 -85.20 52.99
C LEU A 365 -2.79 -84.93 54.50
N GLU A 366 -3.40 -83.83 54.93
CA GLU A 366 -3.57 -83.50 56.34
C GLU A 366 -4.51 -84.51 57.03
N GLU A 367 -5.63 -84.87 56.39
CA GLU A 367 -6.57 -85.88 56.88
C GLU A 367 -5.91 -87.27 56.98
N ASP A 368 -5.14 -87.69 55.96
CA ASP A 368 -4.40 -88.96 55.98
C ASP A 368 -3.34 -88.99 57.11
N ALA A 369 -2.64 -87.87 57.32
CA ALA A 369 -1.65 -87.75 58.39
C ALA A 369 -2.29 -87.77 59.79
N GLU A 370 -3.46 -87.15 59.97
CA GLU A 370 -4.21 -87.20 61.23
C GLU A 370 -4.66 -88.62 61.55
N LEU A 371 -5.15 -89.36 60.55
CA LEU A 371 -5.53 -90.76 60.70
C LEU A 371 -4.32 -91.64 61.10
N GLU A 372 -3.16 -91.47 60.45
CA GLU A 372 -1.94 -92.20 60.80
C GLU A 372 -1.49 -91.91 62.24
N VAL A 373 -1.57 -90.64 62.66
CA VAL A 373 -1.23 -90.21 64.01
C VAL A 373 -2.15 -90.87 65.04
N ASP A 374 -3.46 -90.92 64.78
CA ASP A 374 -4.41 -91.53 65.70
C ASP A 374 -4.28 -93.06 65.75
N GLU A 375 -3.99 -93.71 64.62
CA GLU A 375 -3.63 -95.13 64.59
C GLU A 375 -2.37 -95.42 65.43
N LEU A 376 -1.33 -94.59 65.30
CA LEU A 376 -0.09 -94.74 66.06
C LEU A 376 -0.34 -94.53 67.56
N LYS A 377 -1.11 -93.51 67.95
CA LYS A 377 -1.50 -93.30 69.36
C LYS A 377 -2.19 -94.54 69.92
N SER A 378 -3.18 -95.08 69.21
CA SER A 378 -3.91 -96.29 69.64
C SER A 378 -2.99 -97.49 69.81
N LYS A 379 -2.06 -97.71 68.86
CA LYS A 379 -1.06 -98.80 68.94
C LYS A 379 -0.15 -98.65 70.17
N TYR A 380 0.27 -97.44 70.52
CA TYR A 380 1.16 -97.22 71.67
C TYR A 380 0.46 -97.24 73.02
N GLU A 381 -0.80 -96.81 73.11
CA GLU A 381 -1.63 -96.97 74.31
C GLU A 381 -1.83 -98.43 74.68
N LEU A 382 -2.06 -99.28 73.67
CA LEU A 382 -2.18 -100.73 73.85
C LEU A 382 -0.88 -101.35 74.40
N LYS A 383 0.26 -101.02 73.78
CA LYS A 383 1.59 -101.49 74.26
C LYS A 383 1.89 -101.06 75.70
N LEU A 384 1.50 -99.85 76.08
CA LEU A 384 1.70 -99.35 77.44
C LEU A 384 0.85 -100.11 78.48
N SER A 385 -0.34 -100.59 78.08
CA SER A 385 -1.17 -101.45 78.91
C SER A 385 -0.51 -102.81 79.16
N ASP A 386 -0.02 -103.45 78.10
CA ASP A 386 0.60 -104.78 78.18
C ASP A 386 1.86 -104.79 79.06
N GLU A 387 2.71 -103.76 78.96
CA GLU A 387 3.92 -103.61 79.78
C GLU A 387 3.63 -103.44 81.29
N ARG A 388 2.49 -102.81 81.63
CA ARG A 388 2.05 -102.68 83.03
C ARG A 388 1.65 -104.02 83.62
N GLU A 389 1.06 -104.90 82.82
CA GLU A 389 0.71 -106.27 83.22
C GLU A 389 1.97 -107.14 83.40
N ALA A 390 2.95 -107.03 82.48
CA ALA A 390 4.22 -107.75 82.54
C ALA A 390 5.06 -107.37 83.78
N THR A 391 5.09 -106.09 84.14
CA THR A 391 5.82 -105.59 85.32
C THR A 391 5.28 -106.15 86.63
N LEU A 392 3.98 -106.45 86.70
CA LEU A 392 3.35 -107.03 87.88
C LEU A 392 3.77 -108.49 88.10
N ARG A 393 4.03 -109.21 87.01
CA ARG A 393 4.47 -110.62 86.99
C ARG A 393 5.92 -110.77 87.45
N LEU A 394 6.81 -109.89 86.97
CA LEU A 394 8.24 -109.90 87.32
C LEU A 394 8.54 -109.60 88.80
N LYS A 395 7.63 -108.93 89.52
CA LYS A 395 7.75 -108.74 90.97
C LYS A 395 7.66 -110.05 91.78
N GLY A 396 7.03 -111.10 91.25
CA GLY A 396 6.96 -112.41 91.90
C GLY A 396 8.26 -113.23 91.79
N GLU A 397 9.02 -113.05 90.71
CA GLU A 397 10.20 -113.87 90.40
C GLU A 397 11.47 -113.45 91.18
N ASN A 398 11.48 -112.23 91.73
CA ASN A 398 12.65 -111.61 92.38
C ASN A 398 13.04 -112.26 93.74
N GLY A 399 12.15 -113.04 94.38
CA GLY A 399 12.45 -113.75 95.63
C GLY A 399 13.47 -114.89 95.49
N ILE A 400 13.59 -115.46 94.29
CA ILE A 400 14.41 -116.65 94.03
C ILE A 400 15.89 -116.27 93.77
N MET A 401 16.16 -115.05 93.30
CA MET A 401 17.52 -114.63 92.93
C MET A 401 18.48 -114.39 94.10
N LYS A 402 18.00 -114.10 95.32
CA LYS A 402 18.87 -113.79 96.47
C LYS A 402 19.83 -114.91 96.88
N LYS A 403 19.51 -116.18 96.57
CA LYS A 403 20.37 -117.33 96.93
C LYS A 403 21.55 -117.57 95.97
N LYS A 404 21.49 -117.05 94.74
CA LYS A 404 22.57 -117.21 93.75
C LYS A 404 23.71 -116.20 93.92
N PHE A 405 23.51 -115.13 94.70
CA PHE A 405 24.41 -113.99 94.80
C PHE A 405 25.69 -114.26 95.61
N SER A 406 25.63 -115.10 96.65
CA SER A 406 26.80 -115.36 97.51
C SER A 406 27.90 -116.20 96.84
N ALA A 407 27.61 -116.90 95.74
CA ALA A 407 28.61 -117.69 95.02
C ALA A 407 29.48 -116.84 94.07
N LEU A 408 28.91 -115.78 93.51
CA LEU A 408 29.57 -114.93 92.50
C LEU A 408 30.57 -113.92 93.10
N GLN A 409 30.55 -113.71 94.41
CA GLN A 409 31.38 -112.69 95.05
C GLN A 409 32.86 -113.09 95.16
N LYS A 410 33.16 -114.39 95.09
CA LYS A 410 34.52 -114.95 95.20
C LYS A 410 35.30 -114.88 93.88
N ASP A 411 34.61 -114.93 92.74
CA ASP A 411 35.26 -114.87 91.41
C ASP A 411 35.64 -113.44 90.99
N ILE A 412 35.11 -112.42 91.67
CA ILE A 412 35.30 -111.00 91.33
C ILE A 412 36.67 -110.47 91.79
N GLU A 413 37.29 -111.08 92.79
CA GLU A 413 38.57 -110.61 93.34
C GLU A 413 39.76 -110.93 92.44
N ASP A 414 39.76 -112.09 91.77
CA ASP A 414 40.83 -112.51 90.87
C ASP A 414 40.85 -111.71 89.54
N GLN A 415 39.69 -111.26 89.04
CA GLN A 415 39.60 -110.47 87.81
C GLN A 415 40.05 -109.01 87.96
N ARG A 416 40.19 -108.50 89.19
CA ARG A 416 40.53 -107.07 89.43
C ARG A 416 42.00 -106.74 89.21
N GLU A 417 42.89 -107.73 89.20
CA GLU A 417 44.33 -107.52 89.09
C GLU A 417 44.80 -107.42 87.62
N GLU A 418 44.14 -108.14 86.71
CA GLU A 418 44.39 -108.10 85.26
C GLU A 418 43.89 -106.80 84.61
N ILE A 419 42.79 -106.22 85.12
CA ILE A 419 42.21 -104.96 84.64
C ILE A 419 43.21 -103.78 84.79
N ARG A 420 44.00 -103.75 85.87
CA ARG A 420 44.95 -102.65 86.13
C ARG A 420 46.06 -102.52 85.08
N SER A 421 46.55 -103.63 84.54
CA SER A 421 47.61 -103.62 83.52
C SER A 421 47.12 -103.11 82.15
N LEU A 422 45.86 -103.38 81.81
CA LEU A 422 45.24 -102.93 80.56
C LEU A 422 44.84 -101.44 80.61
N GLU A 423 44.47 -100.92 81.78
CA GLU A 423 44.13 -99.51 81.98
C GLU A 423 45.30 -98.55 81.69
N GLU A 424 46.54 -98.98 81.94
CA GLU A 424 47.72 -98.13 81.77
C GLU A 424 48.09 -97.95 80.28
N LYS A 425 48.00 -99.03 79.48
CA LYS A 425 48.15 -98.97 78.02
C LYS A 425 47.00 -98.22 77.33
N GLY A 426 45.80 -98.24 77.92
CA GLY A 426 44.65 -97.46 77.44
C GLY A 426 44.87 -95.95 77.54
N LYS A 427 45.58 -95.48 78.58
CA LYS A 427 45.84 -94.04 78.79
C LYS A 427 46.76 -93.45 77.72
N GLU A 428 47.85 -94.13 77.34
CA GLU A 428 48.76 -93.66 76.28
C GLU A 428 48.09 -93.55 74.91
N LEU A 429 47.27 -94.54 74.53
CA LEU A 429 46.53 -94.50 73.26
C LEU A 429 45.49 -93.37 73.24
N THR A 430 44.86 -93.09 74.39
CA THR A 430 43.87 -92.01 74.51
C THR A 430 44.50 -90.62 74.34
N GLU A 431 45.73 -90.41 74.83
CA GLU A 431 46.46 -89.14 74.58
C GLU A 431 46.82 -88.95 73.11
N ASN A 432 47.28 -90.01 72.43
CA ASN A 432 47.58 -89.94 70.99
C ASN A 432 46.34 -89.68 70.13
N ILE A 433 45.20 -90.30 70.48
CA ILE A 433 43.91 -90.04 69.82
C ILE A 433 43.52 -88.57 70.03
N ARG A 434 43.67 -88.03 71.24
CA ARG A 434 43.36 -86.64 71.55
C ARG A 434 44.21 -85.64 70.76
N GLY A 435 45.47 -85.97 70.49
CA GLY A 435 46.34 -85.18 69.62
C GLY A 435 45.82 -85.12 68.18
N LEU A 436 45.53 -86.28 67.59
CA LEU A 436 45.03 -86.38 66.21
C LEU A 436 43.62 -85.78 66.05
N GLU A 437 42.75 -85.89 67.05
CA GLU A 437 41.43 -85.26 67.05
C GLU A 437 41.51 -83.72 67.00
N LYS A 438 42.52 -83.14 67.66
CA LYS A 438 42.77 -81.70 67.64
C LYS A 438 43.23 -81.24 66.27
N ASP A 439 44.09 -82.01 65.60
CA ASP A 439 44.55 -81.70 64.24
C ASP A 439 43.41 -81.85 63.22
N ILE A 440 42.56 -82.87 63.38
CA ILE A 440 41.33 -83.02 62.57
C ILE A 440 40.39 -81.83 62.78
N GLN A 441 40.22 -81.34 64.01
CA GLN A 441 39.42 -80.13 64.26
C GLN A 441 40.03 -78.88 63.62
N GLY A 442 41.36 -78.76 63.61
CA GLY A 442 42.09 -77.69 62.92
C GLY A 442 41.80 -77.69 61.42
N HIS A 443 41.99 -78.83 60.74
CA HIS A 443 41.72 -78.94 59.31
C HIS A 443 40.24 -78.78 58.97
N LYS A 444 39.31 -79.27 59.81
CA LYS A 444 37.86 -79.03 59.63
C LYS A 444 37.48 -77.55 59.75
N LYS A 445 38.23 -76.76 60.52
CA LYS A 445 38.00 -75.32 60.63
C LYS A 445 38.53 -74.60 59.38
N GLU A 446 39.71 -74.97 58.91
CA GLU A 446 40.30 -74.42 57.67
C GLU A 446 39.47 -74.76 56.42
N ILE A 447 38.91 -75.97 56.35
CA ILE A 447 37.99 -76.37 55.26
C ILE A 447 36.74 -75.50 55.29
N ARG A 448 36.12 -75.28 56.45
CA ARG A 448 34.92 -74.44 56.57
C ARG A 448 35.19 -72.98 56.17
N GLU A 449 36.33 -72.42 56.55
CA GLU A 449 36.72 -71.06 56.15
C GLU A 449 36.96 -70.95 54.63
N ARG A 450 37.52 -72.00 54.00
CA ARG A 450 37.63 -72.08 52.54
C ARG A 450 36.28 -72.26 51.85
N GLU A 451 35.39 -73.08 52.39
CA GLU A 451 34.02 -73.28 51.86
C GLU A 451 33.21 -71.98 51.92
N GLU A 452 33.28 -71.23 53.02
CA GLU A 452 32.62 -69.91 53.15
C GLU A 452 33.17 -68.92 52.11
N THR A 453 34.50 -68.88 51.92
CA THR A 453 35.13 -68.04 50.88
C THR A 453 34.73 -68.46 49.46
N ILE A 454 34.58 -69.76 49.21
CA ILE A 454 34.11 -70.29 47.92
C ILE A 454 32.65 -69.87 47.71
N GLN A 455 31.80 -70.03 48.72
CA GLN A 455 30.39 -69.70 48.65
C GLN A 455 30.16 -68.20 48.38
N ASP A 456 30.96 -67.32 48.99
CA ASP A 456 30.95 -65.88 48.69
C ASP A 456 31.38 -65.56 47.26
N LYS A 457 32.40 -66.27 46.74
CA LYS A 457 32.83 -66.13 45.34
C LYS A 457 31.80 -66.68 44.36
N GLU A 458 31.14 -67.79 44.67
CA GLU A 458 30.06 -68.37 43.86
C GLU A 458 28.85 -67.43 43.80
N LYS A 459 28.47 -66.83 44.93
CA LYS A 459 27.41 -65.83 45.00
C LYS A 459 27.76 -64.58 44.17
N ARG A 460 29.01 -64.12 44.26
CA ARG A 460 29.53 -63.01 43.43
C ARG A 460 29.48 -63.34 41.94
N ILE A 461 29.81 -64.58 41.56
CA ILE A 461 29.73 -65.07 40.18
C ILE A 461 28.28 -65.12 39.71
N TYR A 462 27.36 -65.59 40.55
CA TYR A 462 25.93 -65.64 40.24
C TYR A 462 25.36 -64.25 39.97
N ASP A 463 25.65 -63.27 40.83
CA ASP A 463 25.20 -61.88 40.66
C ASP A 463 25.79 -61.22 39.40
N LEU A 464 27.07 -61.50 39.11
CA LEU A 464 27.71 -61.03 37.87
C LEU A 464 27.12 -61.70 36.63
N LYS A 465 26.81 -63.00 36.68
CA LYS A 465 26.18 -63.73 35.58
C LYS A 465 24.77 -63.21 35.30
N LYS A 466 24.02 -62.87 36.34
CA LYS A 466 22.69 -62.23 36.23
C LYS A 466 22.78 -60.83 35.62
N LYS A 467 23.72 -59.99 36.09
CA LYS A 467 23.98 -58.68 35.48
C LYS A 467 24.47 -58.79 34.03
N ASN A 468 25.24 -59.83 33.71
CA ASN A 468 25.70 -60.07 32.34
C ASN A 468 24.54 -60.49 31.41
N GLN A 469 23.61 -61.31 31.91
CA GLN A 469 22.37 -61.63 31.19
C GLN A 469 21.48 -60.39 30.99
N GLU A 470 21.42 -59.48 31.96
CA GLU A 470 20.73 -58.20 31.81
C GLU A 470 21.40 -57.31 30.75
N LEU A 471 22.74 -57.26 30.73
CA LEU A 471 23.51 -56.56 29.70
C LEU A 471 23.34 -57.18 28.30
N GLU A 472 23.22 -58.50 28.18
CA GLU A 472 22.85 -59.16 26.92
C GLU A 472 21.45 -58.75 26.46
N LYS A 473 20.47 -58.66 27.37
CA LYS A 473 19.13 -58.15 27.05
C LYS A 473 19.18 -56.68 26.59
N PHE A 474 19.96 -55.83 27.26
CA PHE A 474 20.19 -54.46 26.81
C PHE A 474 20.87 -54.40 25.44
N LYS A 475 21.82 -55.30 25.16
CA LYS A 475 22.44 -55.42 23.84
C LYS A 475 21.40 -55.76 22.77
N PHE A 476 20.48 -56.69 23.01
CA PHE A 476 19.41 -56.98 22.06
C PHE A 476 18.46 -55.79 21.84
N VAL A 477 18.08 -55.07 22.89
CA VAL A 477 17.24 -53.86 22.78
C VAL A 477 17.97 -52.75 22.01
N LEU A 478 19.26 -52.56 22.27
CA LEU A 478 20.08 -51.59 21.57
C LEU A 478 20.34 -52.00 20.11
N ASP A 479 20.60 -53.28 19.82
CA ASP A 479 20.76 -53.80 18.46
C ASP A 479 19.45 -53.70 17.67
N TYR A 480 18.31 -53.92 18.32
CA TYR A 480 16.98 -53.68 17.73
C TYR A 480 16.75 -52.18 17.47
N LYS A 481 17.12 -51.31 18.43
CA LYS A 481 17.00 -49.86 18.27
C LYS A 481 17.94 -49.32 17.19
N ILE A 482 19.14 -49.88 17.06
CA ILE A 482 20.10 -49.58 15.99
C ILE A 482 19.56 -50.05 14.65
N LYS A 483 18.98 -51.26 14.55
CA LYS A 483 18.32 -51.73 13.31
C LYS A 483 17.14 -50.85 12.92
N GLU A 484 16.30 -50.45 13.87
CA GLU A 484 15.15 -49.59 13.60
C GLU A 484 15.58 -48.17 13.18
N LEU A 485 16.60 -47.61 13.84
CA LEU A 485 17.16 -46.31 13.43
C LEU A 485 17.84 -46.39 12.06
N LYS A 486 18.56 -47.47 11.75
CA LYS A 486 19.12 -47.70 10.41
C LYS A 486 18.04 -47.81 9.34
N ARG A 487 16.94 -48.52 9.63
CA ARG A 487 15.77 -48.65 8.73
C ARG A 487 15.06 -47.31 8.48
N GLN A 488 15.17 -46.35 9.39
CA GLN A 488 14.64 -44.98 9.22
C GLN A 488 15.62 -44.04 8.53
N ILE A 489 16.93 -44.31 8.60
CA ILE A 489 17.97 -43.53 7.93
C ILE A 489 18.09 -43.92 6.45
N GLU A 490 17.95 -45.21 6.13
CA GLU A 490 18.05 -45.75 4.77
C GLU A 490 17.12 -45.07 3.73
N PRO A 491 15.81 -44.84 3.98
CA PRO A 491 14.97 -44.10 3.03
C PRO A 491 15.36 -42.62 2.91
N ARG A 492 15.87 -42.00 3.98
CA ARG A 492 16.38 -40.62 3.93
C ARG A 492 17.69 -40.52 3.17
N GLU A 493 18.57 -41.51 3.27
CA GLU A 493 19.79 -41.59 2.48
C GLU A 493 19.48 -41.84 1.00
N GLN A 494 18.46 -42.63 0.69
CA GLN A 494 17.98 -42.82 -0.67
C GLN A 494 17.36 -41.54 -1.25
N GLU A 495 16.50 -40.83 -0.52
CA GLU A 495 15.98 -39.52 -0.93
C GLU A 495 17.08 -38.49 -1.14
N ILE A 496 18.12 -38.48 -0.29
CA ILE A 496 19.28 -37.61 -0.47
C ILE A 496 20.07 -37.99 -1.72
N ALA A 497 20.18 -39.27 -2.05
CA ALA A 497 20.82 -39.72 -3.28
C ALA A 497 20.01 -39.29 -4.50
N ASP A 498 18.70 -39.49 -4.50
CA ASP A 498 17.81 -39.11 -5.60
C ASP A 498 17.79 -37.58 -5.81
N MET A 499 17.71 -36.81 -4.72
CA MET A 499 17.83 -35.35 -4.77
C MET A 499 19.19 -34.89 -5.29
N LYS A 500 20.29 -35.58 -4.97
CA LYS A 500 21.61 -35.28 -5.52
C LYS A 500 21.67 -35.54 -7.03
N THR A 501 21.11 -36.65 -7.49
CA THR A 501 21.04 -36.95 -8.93
C THR A 501 20.19 -35.91 -9.65
N GLN A 502 19.07 -35.47 -9.07
CA GLN A 502 18.25 -34.41 -9.63
C GLN A 502 19.00 -33.06 -9.69
N ILE A 503 19.83 -32.76 -8.69
CA ILE A 503 20.69 -31.56 -8.71
C ILE A 503 21.74 -31.68 -9.83
N GLU A 504 22.38 -32.84 -9.99
CA GLU A 504 23.35 -33.06 -11.07
C GLU A 504 22.72 -32.96 -12.47
N GLU A 505 21.50 -33.47 -12.65
CA GLU A 505 20.74 -33.33 -13.90
C GLU A 505 20.35 -31.87 -14.17
N MET A 506 19.86 -31.16 -13.15
CA MET A 506 19.53 -29.74 -13.26
C MET A 506 20.77 -28.87 -13.53
N ASP A 507 21.91 -29.18 -12.93
CA ASP A 507 23.18 -28.49 -13.19
C ASP A 507 23.66 -28.74 -14.64
N ALA A 508 23.49 -29.96 -15.16
CA ALA A 508 23.78 -30.28 -16.55
C ALA A 508 22.85 -29.50 -17.52
N GLU A 509 21.56 -29.38 -17.20
CA GLU A 509 20.62 -28.55 -17.95
C GLU A 509 21.01 -27.07 -17.92
N LEU A 510 21.37 -26.53 -16.74
CA LEU A 510 21.86 -25.16 -16.60
C LEU A 510 23.12 -24.93 -17.43
N GLU A 511 24.05 -25.87 -17.45
CA GLU A 511 25.26 -25.79 -18.27
C GLU A 511 24.93 -25.78 -19.77
N GLN A 512 23.91 -26.54 -20.18
CA GLN A 512 23.40 -26.55 -21.54
C GLN A 512 22.74 -25.20 -21.91
N TYR A 513 21.95 -24.61 -21.00
CA TYR A 513 21.39 -23.26 -21.18
C TYR A 513 22.48 -22.20 -21.25
N HIS A 514 23.54 -22.29 -20.45
CA HIS A 514 24.67 -21.36 -20.52
C HIS A 514 25.42 -21.46 -21.85
N LYS A 515 25.65 -22.68 -22.37
CA LYS A 515 26.23 -22.87 -23.72
C LYS A 515 25.33 -22.31 -24.81
N SER A 516 24.02 -22.53 -24.72
CA SER A 516 23.03 -21.98 -25.66
C SER A 516 22.96 -20.45 -25.60
N ASN A 517 22.95 -19.86 -24.40
CA ASN A 517 22.94 -18.41 -24.23
C ASN A 517 24.22 -17.77 -24.78
N ALA A 518 25.39 -18.38 -24.54
CA ALA A 518 26.64 -17.91 -25.13
C ALA A 518 26.60 -17.94 -26.68
N ALA A 519 25.99 -18.99 -27.26
CA ALA A 519 25.80 -19.08 -28.71
C ALA A 519 24.80 -18.03 -29.25
N LEU A 520 23.70 -17.79 -28.53
CA LEU A 520 22.72 -16.75 -28.88
C LEU A 520 23.32 -15.34 -28.75
N ASP A 521 24.16 -15.08 -27.74
CA ASP A 521 24.85 -13.80 -27.59
C ASP A 521 25.83 -13.53 -28.74
N LEU A 522 26.57 -14.56 -29.18
CA LEU A 522 27.40 -14.47 -30.39
C LEU A 522 26.55 -14.16 -31.63
N MET A 523 25.41 -14.84 -31.80
CA MET A 523 24.48 -14.59 -32.92
C MET A 523 23.87 -13.19 -32.87
N ILE A 524 23.53 -12.68 -31.68
CA ILE A 524 23.08 -11.29 -31.48
C ILE A 524 24.20 -10.31 -31.86
N GLY A 525 25.45 -10.62 -31.50
CA GLY A 525 26.63 -9.85 -31.89
C GLY A 525 26.81 -9.78 -33.41
N GLU A 526 26.70 -10.91 -34.10
CA GLU A 526 26.78 -11.00 -35.57
C GLU A 526 25.65 -10.22 -36.25
N LEU A 527 24.41 -10.37 -35.77
CA LEU A 527 23.26 -9.66 -36.32
C LEU A 527 23.35 -8.14 -36.09
N ARG A 528 23.88 -7.69 -34.94
CA ARG A 528 24.15 -6.27 -34.68
C ARG A 528 25.22 -5.73 -35.62
N LEU A 529 26.32 -6.44 -35.83
CA LEU A 529 27.36 -6.06 -36.78
C LEU A 529 26.81 -5.97 -38.22
N LYS A 530 25.94 -6.92 -38.60
CA LYS A 530 25.27 -6.90 -39.91
C LYS A 530 24.32 -5.72 -40.04
N MET A 531 23.54 -5.41 -39.01
CA MET A 531 22.66 -4.25 -38.94
C MET A 531 23.46 -2.94 -39.05
N ASP A 532 24.58 -2.82 -38.34
CA ASP A 532 25.46 -1.64 -38.42
C ASP A 532 26.10 -1.50 -39.82
N GLY A 533 26.50 -2.62 -40.44
CA GLY A 533 26.99 -2.66 -41.81
C GLY A 533 25.93 -2.18 -42.80
N MET A 534 24.72 -2.75 -42.73
CA MET A 534 23.59 -2.35 -43.58
C MET A 534 23.17 -0.89 -43.34
N GLN A 535 23.20 -0.41 -42.10
CA GLN A 535 22.88 0.98 -41.77
C GLN A 535 23.92 1.95 -42.36
N LYS A 536 25.20 1.57 -42.35
CA LYS A 536 26.27 2.34 -43.02
C LYS A 536 26.06 2.36 -44.53
N GLU A 537 25.74 1.22 -45.15
CA GLU A 537 25.42 1.16 -46.58
C GLU A 537 24.18 1.99 -46.93
N LEU A 538 23.12 1.93 -46.11
CA LEU A 538 21.93 2.74 -46.28
C LEU A 538 22.25 4.24 -46.20
N SER A 539 23.12 4.64 -45.26
CA SER A 539 23.58 6.03 -45.14
C SER A 539 24.42 6.47 -46.35
N LEU A 540 25.27 5.57 -46.88
CA LEU A 540 26.05 5.81 -48.08
C LEU A 540 25.15 5.95 -49.32
N GLN A 541 24.14 5.10 -49.46
CA GLN A 541 23.17 5.23 -50.55
C GLN A 541 22.31 6.49 -50.40
N ALA A 542 21.89 6.84 -49.19
CA ALA A 542 21.14 8.06 -48.94
C ALA A 542 21.95 9.31 -49.32
N THR A 543 23.25 9.36 -48.99
CA THR A 543 24.13 10.45 -49.39
C THR A 543 24.35 10.49 -50.90
N GLN A 544 24.52 9.34 -51.56
CA GLN A 544 24.60 9.27 -53.03
C GLN A 544 23.31 9.74 -53.71
N VAL A 545 22.14 9.36 -53.20
CA VAL A 545 20.84 9.80 -53.71
C VAL A 545 20.66 11.31 -53.49
N ALA A 546 21.08 11.84 -52.34
CA ALA A 546 21.03 13.27 -52.07
C ALA A 546 21.93 14.06 -53.04
N LEU A 547 23.15 13.57 -53.27
CA LEU A 547 24.12 14.16 -54.20
C LEU A 547 23.60 14.10 -55.64
N GLY A 548 23.02 12.97 -56.05
CA GLY A 548 22.36 12.82 -57.35
C GLY A 548 21.16 13.75 -57.53
N LYS A 549 20.30 13.90 -56.51
CA LYS A 549 19.18 14.86 -56.53
C LYS A 549 19.65 16.31 -56.62
N ALA A 550 20.73 16.66 -55.93
CA ALA A 550 21.34 17.99 -56.01
C ALA A 550 21.86 18.27 -57.43
N LEU A 551 22.54 17.30 -58.04
CA LEU A 551 23.01 17.39 -59.42
C LEU A 551 21.84 17.56 -60.41
N VAL A 552 20.77 16.77 -60.26
CA VAL A 552 19.55 16.89 -61.10
C VAL A 552 18.92 18.28 -60.97
N ARG A 553 18.79 18.82 -59.75
CA ARG A 553 18.27 20.19 -59.55
C ARG A 553 19.17 21.25 -60.16
N GLN A 554 20.48 21.07 -60.08
CA GLN A 554 21.45 21.99 -60.67
C GLN A 554 21.34 21.98 -62.20
N VAL A 555 21.27 20.80 -62.82
CA VAL A 555 21.03 20.65 -64.27
C VAL A 555 19.70 21.29 -64.66
N GLN A 556 18.63 21.05 -63.90
CA GLN A 556 17.31 21.62 -64.18
C GLN A 556 17.32 23.15 -64.12
N THR A 557 18.05 23.74 -63.16
CA THR A 557 18.19 25.20 -63.01
C THR A 557 18.98 25.80 -64.18
N ASP A 558 20.09 25.17 -64.55
CA ASP A 558 20.92 25.61 -65.67
C ASP A 558 20.18 25.47 -67.01
N LEU A 559 19.36 24.43 -67.17
CA LEU A 559 18.51 24.20 -68.34
C LEU A 559 17.35 25.22 -68.42
N LEU A 560 16.74 25.58 -67.28
CA LEU A 560 15.73 26.63 -67.20
C LEU A 560 16.34 28.00 -67.58
N GLY A 561 17.57 28.27 -67.14
CA GLY A 561 18.33 29.46 -67.56
C GLY A 561 18.57 29.50 -69.07
N CYS A 562 18.84 28.35 -69.71
CA CYS A 562 18.91 28.26 -71.17
C CYS A 562 17.53 28.46 -71.84
N ALA A 563 16.45 27.93 -71.26
CA ALA A 563 15.09 28.08 -71.78
C ALA A 563 14.60 29.54 -71.77
N GLN A 564 15.10 30.38 -70.86
CA GLN A 564 14.81 31.83 -70.86
C GLN A 564 15.43 32.58 -72.05
N LEU A 565 16.35 31.96 -72.80
CA LEU A 565 17.03 32.55 -73.97
C LEU A 565 16.40 32.14 -75.31
N LEU A 566 15.21 31.51 -75.30
CA LEU A 566 14.53 30.99 -76.50
C LEU A 566 14.26 32.07 -77.57
N ASP A 567 14.04 33.32 -77.16
CA ASP A 567 13.78 34.44 -78.08
C ASP A 567 15.05 34.91 -78.84
N ASN A 568 16.25 34.56 -78.35
CA ASN A 568 17.54 34.95 -78.95
C ASN A 568 18.35 33.73 -79.41
N LYS A 569 18.14 33.33 -80.67
CA LYS A 569 18.75 32.13 -81.29
C LYS A 569 20.28 32.09 -81.23
N LYS A 570 20.99 33.23 -81.24
CA LYS A 570 22.47 33.26 -81.14
C LYS A 570 22.94 33.05 -79.71
N ALA A 571 22.29 33.69 -78.73
CA ALA A 571 22.61 33.55 -77.31
C ALA A 571 22.29 32.14 -76.80
N LEU A 572 21.17 31.55 -77.25
CA LEU A 572 20.78 30.18 -76.91
C LEU A 572 21.82 29.14 -77.34
N LYS A 573 22.35 29.26 -78.57
CA LYS A 573 23.38 28.33 -79.08
C LYS A 573 24.64 28.36 -78.19
N VAL A 574 25.07 29.54 -77.76
CA VAL A 574 26.24 29.69 -76.87
C VAL A 574 25.97 29.12 -75.48
N ALA A 575 24.78 29.37 -74.92
CA ALA A 575 24.38 28.85 -73.61
C ALA A 575 24.28 27.31 -73.59
N VAL A 576 23.71 26.70 -74.63
CA VAL A 576 23.62 25.23 -74.76
C VAL A 576 25.00 24.59 -74.97
N MET A 577 25.89 25.21 -75.75
CA MET A 577 27.27 24.74 -75.88
C MET A 577 28.03 24.83 -74.55
N ALA A 578 27.81 25.88 -73.77
CA ALA A 578 28.39 26.03 -72.43
C ALA A 578 27.83 25.01 -71.43
N LEU A 579 26.51 24.72 -71.49
CA LEU A 579 25.87 23.69 -70.69
C LEU A 579 26.45 22.31 -70.99
N ASN A 580 26.56 21.95 -72.28
CA ASN A 580 27.13 20.67 -72.69
C ASN A 580 28.56 20.52 -72.15
N LYS A 581 29.40 21.54 -72.36
CA LYS A 581 30.79 21.54 -71.86
C LYS A 581 30.89 21.45 -70.33
N LYS A 582 29.92 22.00 -69.58
CA LYS A 582 29.88 21.96 -68.10
C LYS A 582 29.59 20.57 -67.54
N TYR A 583 28.90 19.72 -68.31
CA TYR A 583 28.49 18.38 -67.88
C TYR A 583 29.15 17.24 -68.69
N GLU A 584 30.04 17.56 -69.63
CA GLU A 584 30.77 16.61 -70.48
C GLU A 584 31.85 15.84 -69.72
N ASP A 585 32.49 16.48 -68.73
CA ASP A 585 33.42 15.85 -67.79
C ASP A 585 32.74 15.74 -66.43
N GLY A 586 32.53 14.51 -65.95
CA GLY A 586 31.73 14.19 -64.75
C GLY A 586 31.89 15.19 -63.59
N VAL A 587 30.80 15.88 -63.27
CA VAL A 587 30.77 16.91 -62.22
C VAL A 587 30.86 16.28 -60.84
N THR A 588 31.95 16.54 -60.11
CA THR A 588 31.93 16.47 -58.64
C THR A 588 31.33 17.76 -58.11
N PRO A 589 30.28 17.70 -57.26
CA PRO A 589 29.72 18.91 -56.67
C PRO A 589 30.73 19.53 -55.71
N ASP A 590 31.07 20.80 -55.95
CA ASP A 590 31.96 21.59 -55.09
C ASP A 590 31.27 21.84 -53.74
N ALA A 591 31.53 20.96 -52.77
CA ALA A 591 31.05 21.07 -51.40
C ALA A 591 31.92 22.04 -50.61
N LYS A 592 31.71 23.35 -50.82
CA LYS A 592 32.24 24.39 -49.93
C LYS A 592 31.11 24.97 -49.08
N GLU A 593 30.90 24.36 -47.93
CA GLU A 593 30.19 24.98 -46.80
C GLU A 593 30.94 24.62 -45.50
N PRO A 594 31.97 25.40 -45.09
CA PRO A 594 32.89 24.96 -44.03
C PRO A 594 32.45 25.35 -42.60
N ASN A 595 31.41 26.16 -42.38
CA ASN A 595 31.23 26.82 -41.08
C ASN A 595 30.13 26.23 -40.18
N SER A 596 29.00 25.77 -40.72
CA SER A 596 27.91 25.23 -39.88
C SER A 596 28.17 23.80 -39.39
N GLN A 597 28.88 22.98 -40.16
CA GLN A 597 29.15 21.58 -39.79
C GLN A 597 30.18 21.47 -38.64
N ALA A 598 31.18 22.36 -38.63
CA ALA A 598 32.18 22.43 -37.58
C ALA A 598 31.57 22.89 -36.25
N GLU A 599 30.62 23.83 -36.29
CA GLU A 599 29.90 24.32 -35.12
C GLU A 599 28.94 23.25 -34.55
N TYR A 600 28.22 22.52 -35.42
CA TYR A 600 27.41 21.37 -35.03
C TYR A 600 28.24 20.27 -34.35
N ASN A 601 29.41 19.94 -34.90
CA ASN A 601 30.30 18.95 -34.29
C ASN A 601 30.80 19.39 -32.91
N ARG A 602 31.05 20.69 -32.72
CA ARG A 602 31.47 21.27 -31.44
C ARG A 602 30.35 21.20 -30.39
N GLN A 603 29.11 21.51 -30.79
CA GLN A 603 27.94 21.41 -29.90
C GLN A 603 27.62 19.94 -29.55
N ARG A 604 27.76 19.03 -30.51
CA ARG A 604 27.61 17.59 -30.28
C ARG A 604 28.66 17.06 -29.30
N GLU A 605 29.92 17.42 -29.46
CA GLU A 605 31.00 16.99 -28.56
C GLU A 605 30.81 17.53 -27.13
N TYR A 606 30.27 18.75 -26.99
CA TYR A 606 29.91 19.32 -25.70
C TYR A 606 28.79 18.52 -25.01
N LEU A 607 27.70 18.23 -25.74
CA LEU A 607 26.58 17.43 -25.23
C LEU A 607 27.00 15.99 -24.89
N GLU A 608 27.85 15.37 -25.71
CA GLU A 608 28.41 14.04 -25.43
C GLU A 608 29.24 14.04 -24.13
N LYS A 609 30.11 15.05 -23.93
CA LYS A 609 30.87 15.22 -22.68
C LYS A 609 29.98 15.48 -21.47
N GLU A 610 28.89 16.23 -21.64
CA GLU A 610 27.93 16.52 -20.57
C GLU A 610 27.12 15.28 -20.18
N VAL A 611 26.64 14.50 -21.16
CA VAL A 611 25.98 13.20 -20.92
C VAL A 611 26.93 12.23 -20.21
N GLU A 612 28.19 12.20 -20.60
CA GLU A 612 29.20 11.33 -19.98
C GLU A 612 29.56 11.77 -18.55
N SER A 613 29.55 13.09 -18.29
CA SER A 613 29.64 13.65 -16.94
C SER A 613 28.44 13.25 -16.07
N LEU A 614 27.22 13.33 -16.61
CA LEU A 614 25.99 12.91 -15.92
C LEU A 614 25.98 11.41 -15.63
N LYS A 615 26.38 10.57 -16.60
CA LYS A 615 26.54 9.12 -16.40
C LYS A 615 27.53 8.81 -15.27
N ARG A 616 28.68 9.49 -15.23
CA ARG A 616 29.65 9.34 -14.13
C ARG A 616 29.07 9.76 -12.78
N LYS A 617 28.28 10.83 -12.72
CA LYS A 617 27.58 11.25 -11.49
C LYS A 617 26.54 10.23 -11.02
N ILE A 618 25.76 9.66 -11.94
CA ILE A 618 24.76 8.62 -11.62
C ILE A 618 25.46 7.35 -11.12
N MET A 619 26.49 6.85 -11.82
CA MET A 619 27.24 5.67 -11.39
C MET A 619 27.89 5.88 -10.02
N LYS A 620 28.46 7.06 -9.77
CA LYS A 620 29.00 7.41 -8.46
C LYS A 620 27.92 7.48 -7.38
N GLY A 621 26.74 8.01 -7.70
CA GLY A 621 25.58 8.01 -6.80
C GLY A 621 25.07 6.61 -6.46
N MET A 622 25.01 5.72 -7.45
CA MET A 622 24.64 4.31 -7.25
C MET A 622 25.65 3.58 -6.37
N ALA A 623 26.95 3.74 -6.62
CA ALA A 623 27.99 3.13 -5.79
C ALA A 623 27.98 3.62 -4.33
N ILE A 624 27.67 4.91 -4.12
CA ILE A 624 27.49 5.46 -2.76
C ILE A 624 26.25 4.86 -2.10
N SER A 625 25.13 4.77 -2.82
CA SER A 625 23.89 4.18 -2.30
C SER A 625 24.05 2.69 -1.96
N GLU A 626 24.79 1.94 -2.77
CA GLU A 626 25.10 0.53 -2.54
C GLU A 626 26.01 0.34 -1.31
N SER A 627 27.05 1.18 -1.20
CA SER A 627 27.91 1.22 -0.01
C SER A 627 27.14 1.56 1.27
N GLU A 628 26.19 2.49 1.19
CA GLU A 628 25.34 2.88 2.31
C GLU A 628 24.33 1.77 2.68
N LEU A 629 23.76 1.07 1.69
CA LEU A 629 22.94 -0.12 1.91
C LEU A 629 23.72 -1.22 2.65
N HIS A 630 24.95 -1.51 2.22
CA HIS A 630 25.82 -2.48 2.91
C HIS A 630 26.26 -2.02 4.31
N ARG A 631 26.39 -0.72 4.54
CA ARG A 631 26.63 -0.16 5.88
C ARG A 631 25.42 -0.39 6.78
N LEU A 632 24.22 -0.07 6.31
CA LEU A 632 22.95 -0.27 7.04
C LEU A 632 22.65 -1.74 7.29
N GLN A 633 22.98 -2.64 6.36
CA GLN A 633 22.85 -4.09 6.55
C GLN A 633 23.78 -4.59 7.67
N ARG A 634 25.04 -4.13 7.72
CA ARG A 634 25.96 -4.46 8.81
C ARG A 634 25.48 -3.92 10.15
N GLU A 635 24.98 -2.69 10.17
CA GLU A 635 24.42 -2.07 11.38
C GLU A 635 23.18 -2.83 11.87
N ASN A 636 22.27 -3.23 10.97
CA ASN A 636 21.12 -4.08 11.29
C ASN A 636 21.53 -5.46 11.80
N ALA A 637 22.59 -6.06 11.26
CA ALA A 637 23.11 -7.34 11.76
C ALA A 637 23.60 -7.21 13.22
N ILE A 638 24.35 -6.14 13.53
CA ILE A 638 24.83 -5.86 14.89
C ILE A 638 23.67 -5.59 15.85
N LEU A 639 22.68 -4.79 15.43
CA LEU A 639 21.47 -4.54 16.23
C LEU A 639 20.69 -5.83 16.48
N THR A 640 20.61 -6.72 15.49
CA THR A 640 19.96 -8.03 15.63
C THR A 640 20.70 -8.91 16.64
N THR A 641 22.03 -8.90 16.63
CA THR A 641 22.82 -9.63 17.64
C THR A 641 22.59 -9.07 19.05
N GLN A 642 22.55 -7.74 19.20
CA GLN A 642 22.29 -7.08 20.49
C GLN A 642 20.87 -7.36 20.99
N VAL A 643 19.86 -7.34 20.10
CA VAL A 643 18.48 -7.72 20.44
C VAL A 643 18.42 -9.17 20.91
N ASN A 644 19.16 -10.08 20.29
CA ASN A 644 19.21 -11.47 20.70
C ASN A 644 19.94 -11.68 22.03
N GLU A 645 21.01 -10.94 22.31
CA GLU A 645 21.66 -10.90 23.62
C GLU A 645 20.71 -10.38 24.71
N LEU A 646 20.04 -9.25 24.47
CA LEU A 646 19.06 -8.70 25.41
C LEU A 646 17.88 -9.65 25.64
N ARG A 647 17.45 -10.40 24.62
CA ARG A 647 16.42 -11.45 24.77
C ARG A 647 16.92 -12.60 25.64
N ARG A 648 18.17 -13.03 25.49
CA ARG A 648 18.79 -14.06 26.34
C ARG A 648 18.95 -13.58 27.78
N GLU A 649 19.43 -12.36 27.98
CA GLU A 649 19.54 -11.74 29.31
C GLU A 649 18.16 -11.60 29.98
N PHE A 650 17.16 -11.13 29.24
CA PHE A 650 15.78 -11.02 29.74
C PHE A 650 15.21 -12.40 30.10
N HIS A 651 15.49 -13.44 29.30
CA HIS A 651 15.11 -14.80 29.60
C HIS A 651 15.80 -15.32 30.87
N ASN A 652 17.09 -15.07 31.04
CA ASN A 652 17.86 -15.47 32.23
C ASN A 652 17.36 -14.77 33.50
N VAL A 653 17.09 -13.46 33.44
CA VAL A 653 16.52 -12.70 34.56
C VAL A 653 15.11 -13.20 34.90
N ARG A 654 14.29 -13.53 33.89
CA ARG A 654 12.98 -14.13 34.11
C ARG A 654 13.08 -15.50 34.77
N MET A 655 14.02 -16.35 34.34
CA MET A 655 14.29 -17.65 34.94
C MET A 655 14.74 -17.52 36.40
N GLN A 656 15.69 -16.63 36.70
CA GLN A 656 16.10 -16.34 38.09
C GLN A 656 14.93 -15.83 38.94
N THR A 657 14.08 -14.96 38.38
CA THR A 657 12.91 -14.45 39.09
C THR A 657 11.90 -15.57 39.38
N GLN A 658 11.76 -16.51 38.44
CA GLN A 658 10.89 -17.67 38.58
C GLN A 658 11.45 -18.69 39.57
N GLU A 659 12.77 -18.95 39.57
CA GLU A 659 13.45 -19.78 40.57
C GLU A 659 13.34 -19.19 41.98
N VAL A 660 13.46 -17.87 42.14
CA VAL A 660 13.24 -17.19 43.44
C VAL A 660 11.78 -17.30 43.89
N ARG A 661 10.83 -17.30 42.94
CA ARG A 661 9.40 -17.50 43.21
C ARG A 661 9.09 -18.94 43.60
N ASP A 662 9.72 -19.90 42.93
CA ASP A 662 9.60 -21.34 43.20
C ASP A 662 10.32 -21.73 44.49
N ALA A 663 11.44 -21.08 44.84
CA ALA A 663 12.11 -21.21 46.13
C ALA A 663 11.25 -20.64 47.28
N LYS A 664 10.53 -19.54 47.05
CA LYS A 664 9.51 -19.04 48.00
C LYS A 664 8.33 -20.01 48.13
N TYR A 665 7.88 -20.62 47.04
CA TYR A 665 6.83 -21.64 47.07
C TYR A 665 7.28 -22.92 47.78
N LYS A 666 8.51 -23.41 47.56
CA LYS A 666 9.10 -24.57 48.26
C LYS A 666 9.36 -24.29 49.75
N SER A 667 9.76 -23.07 50.12
CA SER A 667 9.87 -22.63 51.52
C SER A 667 8.51 -22.61 52.23
N THR A 668 7.44 -22.27 51.50
CA THR A 668 6.07 -22.27 52.04
C THR A 668 5.47 -23.68 52.10
N LEU A 669 5.85 -24.59 51.19
CA LEU A 669 5.37 -25.98 51.16
C LEU A 669 6.12 -26.91 52.14
N SER A 670 7.36 -26.58 52.50
CA SER A 670 8.14 -27.27 53.55
C SER A 670 7.51 -27.16 54.95
N ILE A 671 6.66 -26.14 55.18
CA ILE A 671 5.93 -25.95 56.43
C ILE A 671 4.62 -26.77 56.47
N ALA A 672 4.14 -27.30 55.33
CA ALA A 672 2.83 -27.95 55.24
C ALA A 672 2.86 -29.49 55.25
N ASN A 673 4.01 -30.14 55.05
CA ASN A 673 4.11 -31.62 54.90
C ASN A 673 4.92 -32.32 56.01
N SER A 674 4.67 -31.98 57.27
CA SER A 674 5.13 -32.79 58.41
C SER A 674 4.08 -32.83 59.52
N ALA A 675 2.95 -33.42 59.18
CA ALA A 675 2.03 -33.98 60.16
C ALA A 675 1.59 -35.34 59.64
N VAL A 676 1.63 -36.34 60.52
CA VAL A 676 1.16 -37.73 60.33
C VAL A 676 2.18 -38.71 59.73
N ASN A 677 3.13 -39.21 60.53
CA ASN A 677 3.00 -40.54 61.16
C ASN A 677 4.23 -40.97 61.99
N LYS A 678 3.92 -41.41 63.22
CA LYS A 678 4.56 -42.46 64.05
C LYS A 678 6.10 -42.52 64.25
N LYS A 679 6.43 -42.34 65.54
CA LYS A 679 7.27 -43.20 66.42
C LYS A 679 8.78 -42.89 66.57
N LEU A 680 9.07 -42.49 67.82
CA LEU A 680 10.21 -42.78 68.70
C LEU A 680 11.62 -42.24 68.37
N SER A 681 12.14 -41.53 69.40
CA SER A 681 13.54 -41.43 69.84
C SER A 681 14.55 -40.52 69.12
N VAL A 682 14.27 -39.23 68.95
CA VAL A 682 15.33 -38.19 68.86
C VAL A 682 14.78 -36.86 69.36
N SER A 683 14.75 -36.61 70.68
CA SER A 683 14.27 -35.32 71.21
C SER A 683 15.10 -34.70 72.33
N THR A 684 16.26 -35.27 72.67
CA THR A 684 17.16 -34.70 73.70
C THR A 684 18.36 -33.97 73.10
N GLU A 685 18.89 -34.42 71.96
CA GLU A 685 20.10 -33.83 71.34
C GLU A 685 19.83 -32.48 70.65
N VAL A 686 18.72 -32.35 69.93
CA VAL A 686 18.38 -31.13 69.17
C VAL A 686 18.04 -29.94 70.10
N MET A 687 17.47 -30.23 71.28
CA MET A 687 17.21 -29.19 72.29
C MET A 687 18.49 -28.75 73.00
N ARG A 688 19.50 -29.64 73.13
CA ARG A 688 20.81 -29.31 73.69
C ARG A 688 21.60 -28.43 72.72
N GLU A 689 21.64 -28.80 71.44
CA GLU A 689 22.34 -28.05 70.40
C GLU A 689 21.71 -26.67 70.14
N ARG A 690 20.37 -26.56 70.23
CA ARG A 690 19.67 -25.27 70.11
C ARG A 690 19.89 -24.36 71.33
N LYS A 691 20.04 -24.92 72.54
CA LYS A 691 20.41 -24.16 73.75
C LYS A 691 21.88 -23.74 73.75
N GLU A 692 22.78 -24.54 73.18
CA GLU A 692 24.19 -24.17 73.01
C GLU A 692 24.33 -23.04 71.98
N LYS A 693 23.71 -23.15 70.80
CA LYS A 693 23.71 -22.07 69.79
C LYS A 693 23.05 -20.78 70.28
N MET A 694 22.04 -20.87 71.16
CA MET A 694 21.42 -19.70 71.78
C MET A 694 22.34 -19.03 72.80
N ARG A 695 23.06 -19.80 73.62
CA ARG A 695 24.11 -19.27 74.53
C ARG A 695 25.29 -18.69 73.76
N GLU A 696 25.67 -19.30 72.65
CA GLU A 696 26.75 -18.82 71.79
C GLU A 696 26.37 -17.50 71.08
N ALA A 697 25.11 -17.37 70.65
CA ALA A 697 24.57 -16.12 70.11
C ALA A 697 24.46 -15.02 71.17
N GLU A 698 24.10 -15.35 72.42
CA GLU A 698 24.09 -14.40 73.54
C GLU A 698 25.50 -13.92 73.89
N PHE A 699 26.47 -14.83 73.94
CA PHE A 699 27.88 -14.50 74.17
C PHE A 699 28.44 -13.61 73.04
N GLN A 700 28.14 -13.91 71.78
CA GLN A 700 28.51 -13.06 70.64
C GLN A 700 27.86 -11.68 70.71
N LYS A 701 26.61 -11.59 71.16
CA LYS A 701 25.89 -10.31 71.30
C LYS A 701 26.49 -9.43 72.38
N GLU A 702 26.89 -10.03 73.51
CA GLU A 702 27.61 -9.33 74.59
C GLU A 702 28.99 -8.86 74.13
N HIS A 703 29.72 -9.68 73.38
CA HIS A 703 31.02 -9.33 72.81
C HIS A 703 30.93 -8.18 71.80
N ILE A 704 29.89 -8.16 70.95
CA ILE A 704 29.62 -7.04 70.03
C ILE A 704 29.28 -5.76 70.80
N LEU A 705 28.57 -5.87 71.93
CA LEU A 705 28.24 -4.72 72.78
C LEU A 705 29.49 -4.15 73.47
N GLN A 706 30.38 -5.01 73.96
CA GLN A 706 31.68 -4.60 74.50
C GLN A 706 32.59 -3.98 73.43
N LEU A 707 32.61 -4.53 72.21
CA LEU A 707 33.34 -3.96 71.07
C LEU A 707 32.78 -2.59 70.66
N LYS A 708 31.45 -2.41 70.67
CA LYS A 708 30.82 -1.11 70.40
C LYS A 708 31.12 -0.10 71.50
N ALA A 709 31.09 -0.51 72.77
CA ALA A 709 31.50 0.34 73.88
C ALA A 709 32.96 0.78 73.75
N ARG A 710 33.86 -0.15 73.39
CA ARG A 710 35.28 0.12 73.15
C ARG A 710 35.52 1.01 71.92
N ILE A 711 34.74 0.88 70.85
CA ILE A 711 34.78 1.79 69.70
C ILE A 711 34.29 3.19 70.08
N THR A 712 33.24 3.28 70.90
CA THR A 712 32.69 4.57 71.37
C THR A 712 33.67 5.25 72.33
N GLU A 713 34.35 4.49 73.18
CA GLU A 713 35.40 4.96 74.08
C GLU A 713 36.68 5.35 73.32
N LEU A 714 37.05 4.61 72.26
CA LEU A 714 38.12 4.98 71.33
C LEU A 714 37.77 6.26 70.55
N GLN A 715 36.52 6.43 70.11
CA GLN A 715 36.05 7.67 69.47
C GLN A 715 35.98 8.87 70.42
N LYS A 716 35.91 8.63 71.73
CA LYS A 716 35.88 9.68 72.77
C LYS A 716 37.27 10.03 73.30
N THR A 717 38.21 9.07 73.29
CA THR A 717 39.62 9.25 73.67
C THR A 717 40.47 9.81 72.53
N LEU A 718 40.10 9.56 71.27
CA LEU A 718 40.53 10.36 70.12
C LEU A 718 39.70 11.65 70.04
N GLY A 719 39.99 12.59 70.93
CA GLY A 719 39.44 13.93 70.84
C GLY A 719 39.78 14.61 69.51
N GLY A 720 38.80 15.30 68.92
CA GLY A 720 39.04 16.38 67.96
C GLY A 720 38.76 16.05 66.49
N GLY A 721 37.61 16.53 66.04
CA GLY A 721 37.14 16.75 64.67
C GLY A 721 38.10 16.64 63.49
N LEU A 722 37.64 15.91 62.46
CA LEU A 722 37.97 16.15 61.07
C LEU A 722 36.68 16.17 60.25
N LYS A 723 36.24 17.40 59.93
CA LYS A 723 35.27 17.69 58.87
C LYS A 723 35.95 17.45 57.52
N PHE A 724 35.30 16.71 56.63
CA PHE A 724 35.50 16.89 55.20
C PHE A 724 34.13 16.97 54.53
N ALA A 725 33.84 18.13 53.97
CA ALA A 725 32.71 18.35 53.08
C ALA A 725 33.16 18.04 51.67
N LEU A 726 32.35 17.29 50.91
CA LEU A 726 32.26 17.45 49.46
C LEU A 726 30.79 17.35 49.07
N SER A 727 30.33 18.42 48.43
CA SER A 727 28.96 18.70 48.03
C SER A 727 28.59 18.04 46.71
N GLY A 728 27.28 17.86 46.53
CA GLY A 728 26.62 17.52 45.27
C GLY A 728 25.32 16.79 45.61
N SER A 729 24.35 17.46 46.24
CA SER A 729 23.31 18.26 45.58
C SER A 729 22.50 17.42 44.58
N SER A 730 21.18 17.32 44.62
CA SER A 730 20.18 17.77 45.60
C SER A 730 18.85 17.15 45.16
N ASN A 731 17.98 16.97 46.16
CA ASN A 731 16.52 17.08 46.10
C ASN A 731 15.72 16.05 45.27
N SER A 732 14.93 15.16 45.89
CA SER A 732 13.76 15.39 46.79
C SER A 732 12.52 15.87 45.99
N SER A 733 11.27 15.52 46.29
CA SER A 733 10.63 14.82 47.40
C SER A 733 9.30 14.26 46.93
N GLN A 734 8.92 13.10 47.47
CA GLN A 734 7.61 12.74 48.04
C GLN A 734 6.35 13.51 47.60
N HIS A 735 5.32 12.80 47.12
CA HIS A 735 4.09 12.68 47.91
C HIS A 735 3.14 11.54 47.50
N ARG A 736 2.28 11.25 48.47
CA ARG A 736 1.33 10.15 48.71
C ARG A 736 0.07 10.17 47.81
N GLN A 737 -0.49 8.96 47.62
CA GLN A 737 -1.93 8.60 47.56
C GLN A 737 -2.91 9.41 46.69
N GLN A 738 -3.55 8.75 45.72
CA GLN A 738 -4.99 8.41 45.76
C GLN A 738 -5.47 7.59 44.54
N GLN A 739 -6.25 6.54 44.86
CA GLN A 739 -7.43 5.94 44.22
C GLN A 739 -7.72 5.97 42.70
N HIS A 740 -8.20 4.79 42.25
CA HIS A 740 -9.27 4.52 41.26
C HIS A 740 -9.01 4.75 39.75
N ARG A 741 -8.86 3.65 39.00
CA ARG A 741 -9.88 3.00 38.14
C ARG A 741 -9.20 2.09 37.10
N ARG A 742 -9.79 0.91 36.87
CA ARG A 742 -9.61 0.11 35.64
C ARG A 742 -10.00 0.96 34.41
N PRO A 743 -9.41 0.70 33.23
CA PRO A 743 -10.02 -0.29 32.32
C PRO A 743 -9.00 -1.26 31.70
N ALA A 744 -9.47 -2.47 31.37
CA ALA A 744 -8.82 -3.36 30.41
C ALA A 744 -8.88 -2.74 28.99
N PRO A 745 -8.00 -3.11 28.04
CA PRO A 745 -8.30 -4.21 27.09
C PRO A 745 -7.01 -4.89 26.54
N PRO A 746 -7.05 -5.69 25.44
CA PRO A 746 -7.44 -7.09 25.46
C PRO A 746 -6.36 -8.07 24.97
N ALA A 747 -6.55 -9.32 25.38
CA ALA A 747 -6.20 -10.59 24.75
C ALA A 747 -5.04 -10.65 23.73
N ALA A 748 -3.97 -11.31 24.17
CA ALA A 748 -3.13 -12.11 23.30
C ALA A 748 -3.90 -13.36 22.81
N GLN A 749 -3.82 -13.63 21.50
CA GLN A 749 -3.86 -14.98 20.95
C GLN A 749 -2.74 -15.09 19.92
N ARG A 750 -1.64 -15.72 20.31
CA ARG A 750 -0.68 -16.36 19.40
C ARG A 750 -0.75 -17.84 19.68
N LEU A 751 -1.20 -18.61 18.70
CA LEU A 751 -1.03 -20.06 18.66
C LEU A 751 0.37 -20.38 18.06
N PRO A 752 0.98 -21.52 18.46
CA PRO A 752 2.29 -21.99 17.98
C PRO A 752 2.15 -22.85 16.70
N PRO A 753 3.26 -23.30 16.07
CA PRO A 753 3.40 -23.44 14.62
C PRO A 753 2.97 -24.80 14.06
N VAL A 754 2.70 -24.81 12.75
CA VAL A 754 2.94 -25.93 11.82
C VAL A 754 4.19 -25.59 11.03
#